data_AF-A0A1A8SG82-F1
#
_entry.id   AF-A0A1A8SG82-F1
#
_cell.length_a   1.000
_cell.length_b   1.000
_cell.length_c   1.000
_cell.angle_alpha   90.00
_cell.angle_beta   90.00
_cell.angle_gamma   90.00
#
_symmetry.space_group_name_H-M   'P 1'
#
loop_
_entity.id
_entity.type
_entity.pdbx_description
1 polymer ?
#
loop_
_entity_poly.entity_id
_entity_poly.type
_entity_poly.pdbx_seq_one_letter_code
_entity_poly.pdbx_strand_id
1 'polypeptide(L)'
;MSLFKACDWWSATLGEGEEFDQGCLCVGDVDNSGTGHDKIIVGSYMGMLRIFSPHANKCTEGSPADAQLLEVQLQNAIIQVEVGRFVSCSEFLHLAVLHPRKLSVYAVFGTAGNVDHGDQYQLKLIYEHNLQRTACNMTYGAFGGVTGHHSLCIQSMDGMLMFFEQDSYSFGRFLPGFLLPGPLAYNSRTDSFLTVSSARQLESYKYETLAVAADAESRQDSDLPPKTGGKRLSPDWTFVLGEQALDVSVPSFSHSSSSILVLGERNLFCFRDNGQICFMKKLEFNPSCFQPYASGTDGTTSLLLGNHTNMLLVYQDVTLKWAAQLPFVPVAVRVANFTELRGAVVSLTSDGHLLCSYMGTDPSFFSTPKVNAREVDYEQVDAEMKKLHRFIREATRTQDILPKTDAVEDLSVSSNVSSSLDKPSQALIQDMDGLPVPSVTVQVKIKALSALQSFKLSICVQPPLAVTEDRFALEPMGVGSTKVVAFSAFLNGRYPPADLTGDIIVSYSSPTGVPRVLQSRFSLPLALVCVPSSPAKNTKFKITVDTNQPPVDLSSIFREFSAKTEDKDGSSLAFQLLSGTKVTVVASKTSQRYRIQSDSFEDMWLVVKELLQRFDQHFAKLGVKDFRKSFSGSLPLQDYFLSVDHHFQLRVSAQQYQDLLSERAVQFRAIQRRLLTRFKDKTPAPLQNLDTLLEATYSQVMALAEAAEDNRALLEQAFVRLRSATHLLVLLLSLWQGLTPDQTAILEATLLPLLQDTPQLGWEESCDAAVSHLLRSCLSQSPKDQATTLAQTGGLVLGLPQDTARLKKHIALLCDRIGKGGRLTLASDANVQVPAQVQNLAAPGGVETIAEVAGDAEEMEPPQEITKFIKKKQPSKKVKKEKEKKVASTEPSEAAAQEVAGGAQEAIKEAKKERKESSKGKKESRKDSGKEEAKKESKKESSSSKEKKESSKEKEGKDIGDKKVSRKSSVKVKEKTKEPEAEET
;
A
#
# COMPACT_ATOMS: atom_id res chain seq x y z
N MET A 1 -41.18 -3.28 -8.81
CA MET A 1 -39.74 -2.95 -8.96
C MET A 1 -39.06 -4.15 -9.58
N SER A 2 -39.02 -4.23 -10.91
CA SER A 2 -38.76 -5.49 -11.63
C SER A 2 -37.69 -5.38 -12.73
N LEU A 3 -37.42 -4.19 -13.28
CA LEU A 3 -36.41 -4.01 -14.32
C LEU A 3 -35.06 -4.66 -13.96
N PHE A 4 -34.52 -5.43 -14.90
CA PHE A 4 -33.27 -6.19 -14.77
C PHE A 4 -33.24 -7.17 -13.59
N LYS A 5 -34.40 -7.74 -13.21
CA LYS A 5 -34.51 -8.89 -12.32
C LYS A 5 -35.20 -10.05 -13.00
N ALA A 6 -34.84 -11.27 -12.62
CA ALA A 6 -35.65 -12.45 -12.88
C ALA A 6 -36.80 -12.43 -11.86
N CYS A 7 -38.02 -12.21 -12.35
CA CYS A 7 -39.21 -12.25 -11.51
C CYS A 7 -39.65 -13.69 -11.30
N ASP A 8 -39.93 -14.06 -10.05
CA ASP A 8 -40.47 -15.37 -9.70
C ASP A 8 -41.90 -15.53 -10.27
N TRP A 9 -42.19 -16.74 -10.74
CA TRP A 9 -43.50 -17.20 -11.20
C TRP A 9 -43.89 -18.50 -10.50
N TRP A 10 -42.93 -19.38 -10.25
CA TRP A 10 -43.04 -20.53 -9.36
C TRP A 10 -41.64 -20.93 -8.88
N SER A 11 -41.48 -21.15 -7.58
CA SER A 11 -40.23 -21.59 -6.97
C SER A 11 -40.45 -22.71 -5.94
N ALA A 12 -39.44 -23.57 -5.81
CA ALA A 12 -39.39 -24.68 -4.86
C ALA A 12 -37.97 -24.88 -4.34
N THR A 13 -37.82 -25.49 -3.18
CA THR A 13 -36.52 -25.96 -2.64
C THR A 13 -36.60 -27.46 -2.46
N LEU A 14 -35.62 -28.18 -3.01
CA LEU A 14 -35.65 -29.62 -3.22
C LEU A 14 -34.79 -30.36 -2.20
N GLY A 15 -35.42 -30.84 -1.14
CA GLY A 15 -34.77 -31.58 -0.06
C GLY A 15 -33.94 -30.72 0.90
N GLU A 16 -33.21 -31.39 1.79
CA GLU A 16 -32.23 -30.77 2.69
C GLU A 16 -30.88 -31.49 2.52
N GLY A 17 -29.84 -30.78 2.07
CA GLY A 17 -28.51 -31.37 1.85
C GLY A 17 -28.38 -32.23 0.58
N GLU A 18 -29.30 -32.09 -0.39
CA GLU A 18 -29.15 -32.68 -1.72
C GLU A 18 -28.19 -31.88 -2.61
N GLU A 19 -27.45 -32.54 -3.51
CA GLU A 19 -26.54 -31.94 -4.49
C GLU A 19 -27.02 -32.18 -5.93
N PHE A 20 -26.85 -31.16 -6.79
CA PHE A 20 -27.26 -31.15 -8.20
C PHE A 20 -26.20 -30.54 -9.13
N ASP A 21 -26.17 -30.97 -10.39
CA ASP A 21 -25.24 -30.54 -11.45
C ASP A 21 -25.96 -30.27 -12.79
N GLN A 22 -25.25 -29.81 -13.82
CA GLN A 22 -25.80 -29.42 -15.12
C GLN A 22 -26.63 -30.51 -15.83
N GLY A 23 -26.34 -31.80 -15.57
CA GLY A 23 -27.09 -32.94 -16.08
C GLY A 23 -28.40 -33.25 -15.35
N CYS A 24 -28.61 -32.68 -14.16
CA CYS A 24 -29.73 -32.99 -13.27
C CYS A 24 -31.08 -32.39 -13.70
N LEU A 25 -31.07 -31.34 -14.54
CA LEU A 25 -32.27 -30.60 -14.97
C LEU A 25 -32.64 -30.90 -16.43
N CYS A 26 -33.80 -31.54 -16.63
CA CYS A 26 -34.42 -31.79 -17.93
C CYS A 26 -35.83 -31.18 -18.00
N VAL A 27 -36.33 -30.95 -19.23
CA VAL A 27 -37.62 -30.30 -19.51
C VAL A 27 -38.26 -30.95 -20.74
N GLY A 28 -39.54 -31.34 -20.65
CA GLY A 28 -40.32 -31.89 -21.79
C GLY A 28 -41.66 -32.55 -21.40
N ASP A 29 -42.52 -32.83 -22.39
CA ASP A 29 -43.83 -33.52 -22.25
C ASP A 29 -43.65 -35.05 -22.02
N VAL A 30 -43.00 -35.41 -20.92
CA VAL A 30 -42.61 -36.79 -20.56
C VAL A 30 -43.80 -37.71 -20.23
N ASP A 31 -44.91 -37.12 -19.80
CA ASP A 31 -46.22 -37.74 -19.63
C ASP A 31 -46.97 -37.94 -20.96
N ASN A 32 -46.41 -37.46 -22.08
CA ASN A 32 -46.96 -37.60 -23.43
C ASN A 32 -48.41 -37.11 -23.54
N SER A 33 -48.72 -36.00 -22.86
CA SER A 33 -50.08 -35.47 -22.73
C SER A 33 -50.72 -35.06 -24.06
N GLY A 34 -49.91 -34.84 -25.10
CA GLY A 34 -50.36 -34.33 -26.40
C GLY A 34 -50.76 -32.85 -26.36
N THR A 35 -50.60 -32.19 -25.21
CA THR A 35 -50.84 -30.75 -25.03
C THR A 35 -49.65 -29.91 -25.50
N GLY A 36 -48.44 -30.50 -25.54
CA GLY A 36 -47.20 -29.77 -25.81
C GLY A 36 -46.76 -28.86 -24.66
N HIS A 37 -47.18 -29.15 -23.43
CA HIS A 37 -46.73 -28.45 -22.23
C HIS A 37 -45.64 -29.23 -21.50
N ASP A 38 -44.48 -28.58 -21.39
CA ASP A 38 -43.28 -29.18 -20.82
C ASP A 38 -43.42 -29.39 -19.30
N LYS A 39 -42.97 -30.55 -18.80
CA LYS A 39 -42.79 -30.80 -17.36
C LYS A 39 -41.33 -30.59 -16.98
N ILE A 40 -41.08 -30.17 -15.75
CA ILE A 40 -39.73 -30.03 -15.21
C ILE A 40 -39.35 -31.35 -14.57
N ILE A 41 -38.16 -31.87 -14.87
CA ILE A 41 -37.64 -33.11 -14.28
C ILE A 41 -36.31 -32.80 -13.60
N VAL A 42 -36.19 -33.20 -12.33
CA VAL A 42 -34.96 -33.03 -11.55
C VAL A 42 -34.52 -34.38 -10.96
N GLY A 43 -33.27 -34.76 -11.23
CA GLY A 43 -32.61 -35.93 -10.65
C GLY A 43 -31.49 -35.54 -9.69
N SER A 44 -31.52 -36.08 -8.48
CA SER A 44 -30.58 -35.75 -7.39
C SER A 44 -29.41 -36.73 -7.29
N TYR A 45 -28.25 -36.25 -6.81
CA TYR A 45 -27.14 -37.13 -6.42
C TYR A 45 -27.49 -38.05 -5.23
N MET A 46 -28.54 -37.75 -4.45
CA MET A 46 -29.08 -38.68 -3.45
C MET A 46 -30.02 -39.76 -4.05
N GLY A 47 -30.24 -39.76 -5.37
CA GLY A 47 -31.09 -40.74 -6.06
C GLY A 47 -32.58 -40.36 -6.11
N MET A 48 -32.96 -39.19 -5.60
CA MET A 48 -34.33 -38.66 -5.67
C MET A 48 -34.63 -38.16 -7.08
N LEU A 49 -35.68 -38.72 -7.72
CA LEU A 49 -36.19 -38.26 -9.01
C LEU A 49 -37.55 -37.59 -8.80
N ARG A 50 -37.68 -36.33 -9.24
CA ARG A 50 -38.89 -35.51 -9.09
C ARG A 50 -39.36 -34.97 -10.43
N ILE A 51 -40.67 -34.94 -10.66
CA ILE A 51 -41.28 -34.32 -11.86
C ILE A 51 -42.34 -33.32 -11.43
N PHE A 52 -42.31 -32.10 -11.98
CA PHE A 52 -43.19 -31.00 -11.64
C PHE A 52 -43.97 -30.47 -12.86
N SER A 53 -45.23 -30.09 -12.61
CA SER A 53 -46.08 -29.31 -13.51
C SER A 53 -46.51 -28.03 -12.79
N PRO A 54 -45.74 -26.93 -12.87
CA PRO A 54 -46.09 -25.67 -12.21
C PRO A 54 -47.30 -25.00 -12.85
N HIS A 55 -48.14 -24.37 -12.02
CA HIS A 55 -49.34 -23.61 -12.40
C HIS A 55 -49.41 -22.36 -11.53
N ALA A 56 -49.72 -21.18 -12.07
CA ALA A 56 -49.56 -19.92 -11.32
C ALA A 56 -50.57 -19.75 -10.16
N ASN A 57 -51.76 -20.35 -10.29
CA ASN A 57 -52.94 -20.02 -9.49
C ASN A 57 -52.98 -20.57 -8.04
N LYS A 58 -51.87 -21.11 -7.52
CA LYS A 58 -51.78 -21.68 -6.15
C LYS A 58 -50.70 -21.05 -5.26
N CYS A 59 -50.20 -19.86 -5.63
CA CYS A 59 -49.10 -19.19 -4.92
C CYS A 59 -49.51 -18.50 -3.59
N THR A 60 -50.10 -19.25 -2.66
CA THR A 60 -50.58 -18.76 -1.34
C THR A 60 -50.09 -19.67 -0.20
N GLU A 61 -48.81 -19.54 0.17
CA GLU A 61 -48.18 -20.13 1.38
C GLU A 61 -48.40 -21.64 1.64
N GLY A 62 -48.66 -22.45 0.61
CA GLY A 62 -49.14 -23.83 0.76
C GLY A 62 -48.46 -24.90 -0.11
N SER A 63 -47.23 -25.28 0.24
CA SER A 63 -46.50 -26.52 -0.17
C SER A 63 -46.24 -26.78 -1.68
N PRO A 64 -45.04 -27.25 -2.09
CA PRO A 64 -44.78 -27.66 -3.48
C PRO A 64 -45.57 -28.91 -3.93
N ALA A 65 -46.24 -29.61 -3.01
CA ALA A 65 -46.98 -30.86 -3.28
C ALA A 65 -48.02 -30.74 -4.41
N ASP A 66 -48.69 -29.60 -4.54
CA ASP A 66 -49.73 -29.38 -5.55
C ASP A 66 -49.20 -29.13 -6.98
N ALA A 67 -47.88 -29.00 -7.14
CA ALA A 67 -47.19 -28.91 -8.43
C ALA A 67 -46.30 -30.15 -8.73
N GLN A 68 -46.16 -31.08 -7.78
CA GLN A 68 -45.32 -32.26 -7.89
C GLN A 68 -46.13 -33.46 -8.41
N LEU A 69 -45.84 -33.90 -9.64
CA LEU A 69 -46.52 -35.04 -10.27
C LEU A 69 -46.07 -36.38 -9.69
N LEU A 70 -44.76 -36.54 -9.49
CA LEU A 70 -44.17 -37.71 -8.82
C LEU A 70 -42.86 -37.36 -8.12
N GLU A 71 -42.57 -38.13 -7.08
CA GLU A 71 -41.28 -38.19 -6.40
C GLU A 71 -40.96 -39.66 -6.10
N VAL A 72 -39.79 -40.12 -6.54
CA VAL A 72 -39.35 -41.52 -6.43
C VAL A 72 -37.90 -41.57 -5.97
N GLN A 73 -37.66 -42.25 -4.86
CA GLN A 73 -36.30 -42.60 -4.41
C GLN A 73 -35.77 -43.79 -5.21
N LEU A 74 -34.77 -43.56 -6.05
CA LEU A 74 -33.97 -44.61 -6.68
C LEU A 74 -32.79 -44.99 -5.77
N GLN A 75 -32.29 -46.22 -5.88
CA GLN A 75 -31.24 -46.75 -5.00
C GLN A 75 -29.83 -46.19 -5.27
N ASN A 76 -29.63 -45.48 -6.38
CA ASN A 76 -28.35 -44.96 -6.83
C ASN A 76 -28.48 -43.47 -7.20
N ALA A 77 -27.40 -42.72 -7.00
CA ALA A 77 -27.24 -41.34 -7.48
C ALA A 77 -27.65 -41.18 -8.94
N ILE A 78 -28.26 -40.04 -9.29
CA ILE A 78 -28.64 -39.69 -10.67
C ILE A 78 -27.64 -38.66 -11.20
N ILE A 79 -26.83 -39.05 -12.18
CA ILE A 79 -25.82 -38.18 -12.80
C ILE A 79 -26.46 -37.25 -13.84
N GLN A 80 -27.34 -37.81 -14.67
CA GLN A 80 -27.94 -37.10 -15.80
C GLN A 80 -29.33 -37.65 -16.11
N VAL A 81 -30.24 -36.77 -16.52
CA VAL A 81 -31.60 -37.12 -16.93
C VAL A 81 -31.90 -36.55 -18.31
N GLU A 82 -32.42 -37.38 -19.21
CA GLU A 82 -32.77 -36.98 -20.58
C GLU A 82 -34.15 -37.52 -21.00
N VAL A 83 -34.86 -36.77 -21.84
CA VAL A 83 -36.16 -37.13 -22.40
C VAL A 83 -36.03 -37.36 -23.90
N GLY A 84 -36.49 -38.51 -24.40
CA GLY A 84 -36.29 -38.88 -25.80
C GLY A 84 -37.01 -40.16 -26.23
N ARG A 85 -36.95 -40.47 -27.53
CA ARG A 85 -37.62 -41.65 -28.12
C ARG A 85 -36.78 -42.91 -27.96
N PHE A 86 -36.58 -43.34 -26.71
CA PHE A 86 -35.64 -44.43 -26.36
C PHE A 86 -36.18 -45.85 -26.55
N VAL A 87 -37.43 -46.03 -26.99
CA VAL A 87 -38.06 -47.36 -27.15
C VAL A 87 -38.42 -47.60 -28.61
N SER A 88 -37.98 -48.75 -29.13
CA SER A 88 -38.22 -49.18 -30.52
C SER A 88 -39.72 -49.34 -30.82
N CYS A 89 -40.11 -48.96 -32.05
CA CYS A 89 -41.50 -48.93 -32.52
C CYS A 89 -42.47 -48.04 -31.72
N SER A 90 -41.98 -47.18 -30.82
CA SER A 90 -42.75 -46.19 -30.09
C SER A 90 -42.34 -44.76 -30.49
N GLU A 91 -43.31 -43.88 -30.72
CA GLU A 91 -43.06 -42.45 -30.95
C GLU A 91 -43.07 -41.63 -29.65
N PHE A 92 -43.49 -42.23 -28.53
CA PHE A 92 -43.57 -41.57 -27.24
C PHE A 92 -42.19 -41.18 -26.69
N LEU A 93 -42.18 -40.10 -25.91
CA LEU A 93 -41.05 -39.67 -25.11
C LEU A 93 -40.95 -40.55 -23.86
N HIS A 94 -39.73 -40.98 -23.56
CA HIS A 94 -39.38 -41.81 -22.42
C HIS A 94 -38.25 -41.14 -21.64
N LEU A 95 -38.10 -41.51 -20.37
CA LEU A 95 -37.16 -40.91 -19.44
C LEU A 95 -35.92 -41.79 -19.28
N ALA A 96 -34.77 -41.34 -19.76
CA ALA A 96 -33.49 -41.97 -19.52
C ALA A 96 -32.86 -41.38 -18.24
N VAL A 97 -32.48 -42.25 -17.31
CA VAL A 97 -31.86 -41.88 -16.03
C VAL A 97 -30.51 -42.57 -15.93
N LEU A 98 -29.44 -41.78 -15.92
CA LEU A 98 -28.07 -42.25 -15.80
C LEU A 98 -27.64 -42.31 -14.34
N HIS A 99 -27.24 -43.50 -13.89
CA HIS A 99 -26.58 -43.73 -12.62
C HIS A 99 -25.10 -44.08 -12.85
N PRO A 100 -24.22 -43.99 -11.83
CA PRO A 100 -22.80 -44.28 -11.97
C PRO A 100 -22.44 -45.59 -12.67
N ARG A 101 -23.23 -46.67 -12.53
CA ARG A 101 -22.98 -47.97 -13.19
C ARG A 101 -24.23 -48.59 -13.84
N LYS A 102 -25.25 -47.80 -14.13
CA LYS A 102 -26.55 -48.29 -14.61
C LYS A 102 -27.26 -47.22 -15.43
N LEU A 103 -27.77 -47.58 -16.59
CA LEU A 103 -28.73 -46.77 -17.34
C LEU A 103 -30.12 -47.40 -17.16
N SER A 104 -31.07 -46.61 -16.67
CA SER A 104 -32.46 -47.02 -16.47
C SER A 104 -33.35 -46.24 -17.44
N VAL A 105 -34.25 -46.91 -18.19
CA VAL A 105 -35.22 -46.22 -19.06
C VAL A 105 -36.64 -46.49 -18.58
N TYR A 106 -37.36 -45.39 -18.29
CA TYR A 106 -38.69 -45.41 -17.70
C TYR A 106 -39.74 -44.79 -18.64
N ALA A 107 -40.96 -45.31 -18.58
CA ALA A 107 -42.16 -44.64 -19.05
C ALA A 107 -42.87 -43.99 -17.86
N VAL A 108 -43.33 -42.75 -18.02
CA VAL A 108 -44.19 -42.06 -17.05
C VAL A 108 -45.63 -42.19 -17.54
N PHE A 109 -46.51 -42.78 -16.74
CA PHE A 109 -47.93 -42.91 -17.04
C PHE A 109 -48.77 -42.10 -16.04
N GLY A 110 -49.42 -41.03 -16.49
CA GLY A 110 -50.47 -40.36 -15.73
C GLY A 110 -51.80 -41.10 -15.85
N THR A 111 -52.37 -41.52 -14.72
CA THR A 111 -53.74 -42.06 -14.64
C THR A 111 -54.65 -41.00 -14.04
N ALA A 112 -55.50 -40.37 -14.86
CA ALA A 112 -56.38 -39.30 -14.43
C ALA A 112 -57.41 -39.76 -13.37
N GLY A 113 -57.57 -38.96 -12.32
CA GLY A 113 -58.57 -39.16 -11.27
C GLY A 113 -59.91 -38.48 -11.59
N ASN A 114 -60.91 -38.72 -10.73
CA ASN A 114 -62.19 -38.00 -10.80
C ASN A 114 -62.14 -36.60 -10.14
N VAL A 115 -60.98 -36.18 -9.63
CA VAL A 115 -60.70 -34.92 -8.91
C VAL A 115 -59.22 -34.60 -9.12
N ASP A 116 -58.85 -33.32 -9.21
CA ASP A 116 -57.48 -32.84 -9.52
C ASP A 116 -56.37 -33.41 -8.61
N HIS A 117 -56.68 -33.76 -7.36
CA HIS A 117 -55.74 -34.41 -6.41
C HIS A 117 -55.76 -35.95 -6.47
N GLY A 118 -56.43 -36.53 -7.47
CA GLY A 118 -56.59 -37.97 -7.68
C GLY A 118 -55.75 -38.54 -8.82
N ASP A 119 -55.04 -37.70 -9.57
CA ASP A 119 -54.16 -38.11 -10.67
C ASP A 119 -52.96 -38.89 -10.14
N GLN A 120 -52.80 -40.14 -10.58
CA GLN A 120 -51.70 -41.01 -10.16
C GLN A 120 -50.68 -41.19 -11.28
N TYR A 121 -49.50 -40.60 -11.09
CA TYR A 121 -48.36 -40.79 -11.99
C TYR A 121 -47.53 -41.99 -11.54
N GLN A 122 -47.37 -42.96 -12.43
CA GLN A 122 -46.58 -44.18 -12.18
C GLN A 122 -45.34 -44.21 -13.08
N LEU A 123 -44.17 -44.38 -12.45
CA LEU A 123 -42.89 -44.53 -13.12
C LEU A 123 -42.62 -46.02 -13.38
N LYS A 124 -42.77 -46.46 -14.63
CA LYS A 124 -42.60 -47.88 -15.02
C LYS A 124 -41.25 -48.09 -15.71
N LEU A 125 -40.39 -48.91 -15.13
CA LEU A 125 -39.15 -49.36 -15.79
C LEU A 125 -39.49 -50.20 -17.03
N ILE A 126 -38.81 -49.93 -18.14
CA ILE A 126 -38.98 -50.63 -19.42
C ILE A 126 -37.83 -51.61 -19.60
N TYR A 127 -36.61 -51.08 -19.63
CA TYR A 127 -35.36 -51.83 -19.71
C TYR A 127 -34.25 -51.16 -18.87
N GLU A 128 -33.19 -51.91 -18.64
CA GLU A 128 -32.08 -51.53 -17.77
C GLU A 128 -30.76 -52.09 -18.30
N HIS A 129 -29.76 -51.22 -18.47
CA HIS A 129 -28.41 -51.59 -18.88
C HIS A 129 -27.44 -51.48 -17.70
N ASN A 130 -26.78 -52.58 -17.36
CA ASN A 130 -25.70 -52.60 -16.37
C ASN A 130 -24.38 -52.20 -17.05
N LEU A 131 -23.74 -51.14 -16.56
CA LEU A 131 -22.53 -50.59 -17.16
C LEU A 131 -21.29 -51.25 -16.55
N GLN A 132 -20.42 -51.81 -17.40
CA GLN A 132 -19.14 -52.39 -16.98
C GLN A 132 -18.20 -51.35 -16.32
N ARG A 133 -18.37 -50.07 -16.65
CA ARG A 133 -17.52 -48.93 -16.24
C ARG A 133 -18.36 -47.85 -15.58
N THR A 134 -17.71 -46.99 -14.81
CA THR A 134 -18.39 -45.84 -14.19
C THR A 134 -18.63 -44.75 -15.24
N ALA A 135 -19.88 -44.32 -15.41
CA ALA A 135 -20.27 -43.24 -16.31
C ALA A 135 -19.91 -41.84 -15.78
N CYS A 136 -19.75 -40.87 -16.67
CA CYS A 136 -19.57 -39.44 -16.38
C CYS A 136 -20.73 -38.58 -16.91
N ASN A 137 -21.17 -38.84 -18.14
CA ASN A 137 -22.28 -38.16 -18.82
C ASN A 137 -22.82 -39.08 -19.94
N MET A 138 -23.91 -38.66 -20.57
CA MET A 138 -24.45 -39.25 -21.79
C MET A 138 -24.91 -38.17 -22.78
N THR A 139 -25.21 -38.60 -24.00
CA THR A 139 -25.89 -37.80 -25.03
C THR A 139 -26.73 -38.72 -25.91
N TYR A 140 -27.78 -38.19 -26.53
CA TYR A 140 -28.72 -38.97 -27.35
C TYR A 140 -28.88 -38.43 -28.77
N GLY A 141 -29.38 -39.28 -29.66
CA GLY A 141 -29.88 -38.84 -30.96
C GLY A 141 -30.09 -39.95 -31.98
N ALA A 142 -30.46 -39.54 -33.18
CA ALA A 142 -30.55 -40.39 -34.36
C ALA A 142 -29.15 -40.65 -34.94
N PHE A 143 -28.35 -41.49 -34.28
CA PHE A 143 -27.02 -41.90 -34.77
C PHE A 143 -27.16 -42.65 -36.11
N GLY A 144 -26.26 -42.43 -37.06
CA GLY A 144 -26.35 -43.03 -38.40
C GLY A 144 -27.54 -42.53 -39.24
N GLY A 145 -28.24 -41.47 -38.80
CA GLY A 145 -29.41 -40.91 -39.49
C GLY A 145 -30.70 -41.72 -39.36
N VAL A 146 -30.81 -42.62 -38.37
CA VAL A 146 -32.01 -43.46 -38.17
C VAL A 146 -33.24 -42.61 -37.81
N THR A 147 -34.29 -42.66 -38.64
CA THR A 147 -35.53 -41.91 -38.41
C THR A 147 -36.48 -42.65 -37.47
N GLY A 148 -36.90 -42.00 -36.38
CA GLY A 148 -38.02 -42.43 -35.53
C GLY A 148 -37.65 -42.64 -34.06
N HIS A 149 -36.46 -43.15 -33.77
CA HIS A 149 -35.98 -43.47 -32.43
C HIS A 149 -34.64 -42.79 -32.12
N HIS A 150 -34.34 -42.64 -30.84
CA HIS A 150 -33.06 -42.11 -30.35
C HIS A 150 -32.23 -43.27 -29.76
N SER A 151 -30.95 -43.30 -30.11
CA SER A 151 -29.94 -44.14 -29.45
C SER A 151 -29.19 -43.31 -28.40
N LEU A 152 -28.54 -43.99 -27.45
CA LEU A 152 -27.82 -43.37 -26.33
C LEU A 152 -26.31 -43.65 -26.42
N CYS A 153 -25.50 -42.63 -26.14
CA CYS A 153 -24.05 -42.71 -26.06
C CYS A 153 -23.61 -42.26 -24.67
N ILE A 154 -23.00 -43.15 -23.89
CA ILE A 154 -22.52 -42.87 -22.53
C ILE A 154 -21.01 -42.69 -22.55
N GLN A 155 -20.51 -41.60 -21.97
CA GLN A 155 -19.08 -41.41 -21.70
C GLN A 155 -18.73 -42.03 -20.35
N SER A 156 -17.75 -42.93 -20.33
CA SER A 156 -17.13 -43.45 -19.12
C SER A 156 -16.09 -42.48 -18.55
N MET A 157 -15.90 -42.51 -17.23
CA MET A 157 -14.85 -41.78 -16.50
C MET A 157 -13.42 -42.08 -16.98
N ASP A 158 -13.21 -43.18 -17.72
CA ASP A 158 -11.93 -43.59 -18.32
C ASP A 158 -11.81 -43.33 -19.84
N GLY A 159 -12.79 -42.64 -20.43
CA GLY A 159 -12.75 -42.20 -21.82
C GLY A 159 -13.26 -43.21 -22.85
N MET A 160 -13.92 -44.29 -22.41
CA MET A 160 -14.74 -45.11 -23.31
C MET A 160 -16.08 -44.44 -23.61
N LEU A 161 -16.40 -44.26 -24.89
CA LEU A 161 -17.77 -44.05 -25.37
C LEU A 161 -18.46 -45.41 -25.54
N MET A 162 -19.66 -45.58 -24.99
CA MET A 162 -20.46 -46.81 -25.03
C MET A 162 -21.80 -46.53 -25.72
N PHE A 163 -22.12 -47.27 -26.79
CA PHE A 163 -23.29 -47.03 -27.64
C PHE A 163 -24.39 -48.05 -27.37
N PHE A 164 -25.63 -47.56 -27.23
CA PHE A 164 -26.82 -48.35 -26.93
C PHE A 164 -27.94 -48.04 -27.93
N GLU A 165 -28.31 -49.04 -28.72
CA GLU A 165 -29.51 -49.06 -29.56
C GLU A 165 -30.67 -49.62 -28.73
N GLN A 166 -31.38 -48.69 -28.07
CA GLN A 166 -32.53 -48.95 -27.18
C GLN A 166 -32.22 -50.04 -26.13
N ASP A 167 -32.97 -51.14 -26.13
CA ASP A 167 -32.82 -52.32 -25.26
C ASP A 167 -31.51 -53.11 -25.48
N SER A 168 -30.63 -52.71 -26.40
CA SER A 168 -29.39 -53.42 -26.75
C SER A 168 -28.13 -52.55 -26.65
N TYR A 169 -27.00 -53.17 -26.30
CA TYR A 169 -25.67 -52.56 -26.37
C TYR A 169 -25.01 -52.89 -27.71
N SER A 170 -24.57 -51.86 -28.43
CA SER A 170 -24.03 -52.00 -29.79
C SER A 170 -22.52 -52.25 -29.77
N PHE A 171 -21.75 -51.29 -29.24
CA PHE A 171 -20.28 -51.34 -29.20
C PHE A 171 -19.69 -50.25 -28.28
N GLY A 172 -18.38 -50.32 -28.01
CA GLY A 172 -17.67 -49.34 -27.19
C GLY A 172 -16.26 -48.99 -27.71
N ARG A 173 -15.87 -47.71 -27.65
CA ARG A 173 -14.61 -47.18 -28.21
C ARG A 173 -13.90 -46.26 -27.23
N PHE A 174 -12.59 -46.43 -27.05
CA PHE A 174 -11.77 -45.51 -26.25
C PHE A 174 -11.33 -44.28 -27.06
N LEU A 175 -11.52 -43.09 -26.48
CA LEU A 175 -11.00 -41.84 -27.02
C LEU A 175 -9.45 -41.78 -26.92
N PRO A 176 -8.74 -41.31 -27.96
CA PRO A 176 -7.29 -41.16 -27.93
C PRO A 176 -6.86 -40.00 -27.03
N GLY A 177 -5.78 -40.17 -26.26
CA GLY A 177 -5.19 -39.07 -25.48
C GLY A 177 -6.00 -38.63 -24.24
N PHE A 178 -6.98 -39.43 -23.82
CA PHE A 178 -7.82 -39.17 -22.66
C PHE A 178 -7.04 -39.08 -21.33
N LEU A 179 -7.54 -38.27 -20.39
CA LEU A 179 -7.02 -38.13 -19.02
C LEU A 179 -8.14 -37.77 -18.03
N LEU A 180 -9.04 -36.88 -18.44
CA LEU A 180 -10.26 -36.49 -17.73
C LEU A 180 -11.42 -36.46 -18.73
N PRO A 181 -12.65 -36.78 -18.30
CA PRO A 181 -13.85 -36.55 -19.09
C PRO A 181 -14.08 -35.06 -19.30
N GLY A 182 -14.80 -34.76 -20.37
CA GLY A 182 -15.24 -33.42 -20.74
C GLY A 182 -16.59 -33.52 -21.45
N PRO A 183 -17.30 -32.40 -21.65
CA PRO A 183 -18.63 -32.40 -22.25
C PRO A 183 -18.68 -33.15 -23.58
N LEU A 184 -19.81 -33.81 -23.84
CA LEU A 184 -20.07 -34.65 -25.00
C LEU A 184 -21.43 -34.29 -25.60
N ALA A 185 -21.45 -33.98 -26.90
CA ALA A 185 -22.67 -33.69 -27.63
C ALA A 185 -22.69 -34.39 -29.00
N TYR A 186 -23.88 -34.74 -29.48
CA TYR A 186 -24.08 -35.31 -30.82
C TYR A 186 -24.61 -34.26 -31.80
N ASN A 187 -23.96 -34.10 -32.96
CA ASN A 187 -24.45 -33.30 -34.07
C ASN A 187 -25.14 -34.19 -35.11
N SER A 188 -26.47 -34.15 -35.14
CA SER A 188 -27.32 -34.94 -36.03
C SER A 188 -27.23 -34.55 -37.51
N ARG A 189 -26.64 -33.39 -37.86
CA ARG A 189 -26.44 -32.98 -39.26
C ARG A 189 -25.18 -33.60 -39.87
N THR A 190 -24.14 -33.80 -39.07
CA THR A 190 -22.85 -34.35 -39.52
C THR A 190 -22.62 -35.79 -39.06
N ASP A 191 -23.59 -36.40 -38.37
CA ASP A 191 -23.49 -37.72 -37.73
C ASP A 191 -22.16 -37.86 -36.95
N SER A 192 -21.90 -36.88 -36.08
CA SER A 192 -20.61 -36.72 -35.39
C SER A 192 -20.75 -36.38 -33.92
N PHE A 193 -19.90 -36.99 -33.10
CA PHE A 193 -19.76 -36.73 -31.68
C PHE A 193 -18.68 -35.68 -31.44
N LEU A 194 -19.03 -34.66 -30.67
CA LEU A 194 -18.20 -33.51 -30.35
C LEU A 194 -17.85 -33.59 -28.87
N THR A 195 -16.56 -33.57 -28.53
CA THR A 195 -16.12 -33.56 -27.14
C THR A 195 -14.90 -32.68 -26.95
N VAL A 196 -14.71 -32.15 -25.73
CA VAL A 196 -13.56 -31.33 -25.38
C VAL A 196 -12.57 -32.14 -24.56
N SER A 197 -11.47 -32.51 -25.19
CA SER A 197 -10.39 -33.28 -24.59
C SER A 197 -9.62 -32.46 -23.55
N SER A 198 -9.08 -33.15 -22.53
CA SER A 198 -8.23 -32.57 -21.49
C SER A 198 -7.03 -31.76 -22.04
N ALA A 199 -6.60 -32.06 -23.26
CA ALA A 199 -5.61 -31.31 -24.04
C ALA A 199 -6.07 -29.91 -24.51
N ARG A 200 -7.29 -29.49 -24.12
CA ARG A 200 -7.95 -28.22 -24.48
C ARG A 200 -8.27 -28.12 -25.96
N GLN A 201 -8.73 -29.24 -26.51
CA GLN A 201 -9.06 -29.39 -27.93
C GLN A 201 -10.52 -29.85 -28.07
N LEU A 202 -11.29 -29.14 -28.88
CA LEU A 202 -12.57 -29.61 -29.38
C LEU A 202 -12.27 -30.63 -30.49
N GLU A 203 -12.73 -31.86 -30.32
CA GLU A 203 -12.48 -32.99 -31.20
C GLU A 203 -13.82 -33.50 -31.75
N SER A 204 -13.88 -33.72 -33.08
CA SER A 204 -15.06 -34.25 -33.77
C SER A 204 -14.82 -35.68 -34.25
N TYR A 205 -15.72 -36.61 -33.94
CA TYR A 205 -15.64 -38.03 -34.28
C TYR A 205 -16.92 -38.49 -34.99
N LYS A 206 -16.83 -38.81 -36.29
CA LYS A 206 -17.95 -39.35 -37.08
C LYS A 206 -18.38 -40.72 -36.56
N TYR A 207 -19.69 -40.96 -36.47
CA TYR A 207 -20.26 -42.21 -35.98
C TYR A 207 -19.81 -43.43 -36.81
N GLU A 208 -19.80 -43.34 -38.14
CA GLU A 208 -19.24 -44.38 -39.03
C GLU A 208 -17.79 -44.75 -38.66
N THR A 209 -16.96 -43.74 -38.34
CA THR A 209 -15.54 -43.97 -37.97
C THR A 209 -15.41 -44.59 -36.59
N LEU A 210 -16.33 -44.31 -35.67
CA LEU A 210 -16.40 -44.95 -34.36
C LEU A 210 -16.85 -46.41 -34.48
N ALA A 211 -17.91 -46.69 -35.25
CA ALA A 211 -18.42 -48.04 -35.48
C ALA A 211 -17.37 -48.95 -36.14
N VAL A 212 -16.72 -48.47 -37.22
CA VAL A 212 -15.73 -49.23 -38.02
C VAL A 212 -14.35 -49.32 -37.33
N ALA A 213 -14.08 -48.55 -36.28
CA ALA A 213 -12.89 -48.76 -35.45
C ALA A 213 -12.96 -50.10 -34.70
N ALA A 214 -11.82 -50.69 -34.38
CA ALA A 214 -11.76 -52.03 -33.77
C ALA A 214 -12.26 -52.06 -32.31
N ASP A 215 -12.93 -53.16 -31.94
CA ASP A 215 -13.54 -53.31 -30.62
C ASP A 215 -12.55 -53.32 -29.45
N ALA A 216 -12.91 -52.57 -28.41
CA ALA A 216 -12.09 -52.40 -27.22
C ALA A 216 -11.97 -53.68 -26.35
N GLU A 217 -12.92 -54.60 -26.45
CA GLU A 217 -12.91 -55.87 -25.70
C GLU A 217 -11.78 -56.81 -26.15
N SER A 218 -11.23 -56.62 -27.35
CA SER A 218 -10.05 -57.34 -27.88
C SER A 218 -8.73 -57.12 -27.11
N ARG A 219 -8.77 -56.46 -25.94
CA ARG A 219 -7.62 -56.11 -25.10
C ARG A 219 -7.61 -56.74 -23.70
N GLN A 220 -8.53 -57.65 -23.37
CA GLN A 220 -8.49 -58.34 -22.06
C GLN A 220 -7.61 -59.61 -22.06
N ASP A 221 -7.39 -60.27 -23.19
CA ASP A 221 -6.38 -61.35 -23.30
C ASP A 221 -4.97 -60.75 -23.48
N SER A 222 -4.10 -60.96 -22.49
CA SER A 222 -2.74 -60.40 -22.48
C SER A 222 -1.67 -61.19 -23.23
N ASP A 223 -1.94 -62.45 -23.59
CA ASP A 223 -0.94 -63.43 -24.03
C ASP A 223 -0.95 -63.77 -25.55
N LEU A 224 -1.60 -62.95 -26.39
CA LEU A 224 -1.55 -63.09 -27.85
C LEU A 224 -1.05 -61.82 -28.56
N PRO A 225 -0.16 -61.93 -29.56
CA PRO A 225 0.34 -60.77 -30.29
C PRO A 225 -0.78 -60.11 -31.12
N PRO A 226 -0.78 -58.76 -31.24
CA PRO A 226 -1.86 -58.03 -31.87
C PRO A 226 -2.00 -58.39 -33.35
N LYS A 227 -3.10 -59.06 -33.71
CA LYS A 227 -3.44 -59.35 -35.11
C LYS A 227 -3.75 -58.04 -35.84
N THR A 228 -3.16 -57.88 -37.02
CA THR A 228 -3.34 -56.73 -37.91
C THR A 228 -4.79 -56.55 -38.34
N GLY A 229 -5.32 -55.32 -38.29
CA GLY A 229 -6.60 -54.99 -38.92
C GLY A 229 -7.15 -53.59 -38.62
N GLY A 230 -7.15 -53.18 -37.34
CA GLY A 230 -7.82 -51.93 -36.91
C GLY A 230 -7.10 -50.65 -37.34
N LYS A 231 -7.82 -49.73 -38.01
CA LYS A 231 -7.40 -48.32 -38.07
C LYS A 231 -7.40 -47.74 -36.65
N ARG A 232 -6.35 -47.00 -36.29
CA ARG A 232 -6.31 -46.24 -35.03
C ARG A 232 -7.35 -45.11 -35.12
N LEU A 233 -8.25 -45.02 -34.13
CA LEU A 233 -9.24 -43.94 -34.07
C LEU A 233 -8.53 -42.58 -34.09
N SER A 234 -9.01 -41.71 -34.97
CA SER A 234 -8.55 -40.33 -35.15
C SER A 234 -9.78 -39.42 -35.33
N PRO A 235 -9.79 -38.22 -34.75
CA PRO A 235 -10.84 -37.24 -35.01
C PRO A 235 -10.84 -36.81 -36.49
N ASP A 236 -12.02 -36.44 -37.00
CA ASP A 236 -12.24 -35.89 -38.33
C ASP A 236 -11.67 -34.47 -38.45
N TRP A 237 -11.84 -33.67 -37.39
CA TRP A 237 -11.18 -32.39 -37.20
C TRP A 237 -10.97 -32.08 -35.72
N THR A 238 -10.01 -31.19 -35.43
CA THR A 238 -9.63 -30.76 -34.07
C THR A 238 -9.40 -29.25 -34.03
N PHE A 239 -9.89 -28.57 -32.99
CA PHE A 239 -9.63 -27.14 -32.76
C PHE A 239 -9.10 -26.88 -31.35
N VAL A 240 -8.02 -26.11 -31.20
CA VAL A 240 -7.41 -25.79 -29.89
C VAL A 240 -8.10 -24.59 -29.25
N LEU A 241 -8.88 -24.83 -28.18
CA LEU A 241 -9.61 -23.80 -27.43
C LEU A 241 -8.69 -22.98 -26.51
N GLY A 242 -7.62 -23.59 -25.99
CA GLY A 242 -6.68 -22.97 -25.04
C GLY A 242 -7.11 -23.06 -23.57
N GLU A 243 -8.38 -23.38 -23.30
CA GLU A 243 -8.99 -23.69 -22.00
C GLU A 243 -9.92 -24.91 -22.11
N GLN A 244 -10.43 -25.42 -20.99
CA GLN A 244 -11.46 -26.47 -21.03
C GLN A 244 -12.86 -25.86 -21.19
N ALA A 245 -13.81 -26.72 -21.56
CA ALA A 245 -15.22 -26.37 -21.68
C ALA A 245 -16.02 -26.98 -20.53
N LEU A 246 -16.98 -26.23 -20.02
CA LEU A 246 -17.97 -26.68 -19.04
C LEU A 246 -19.07 -27.51 -19.74
N ASP A 247 -19.57 -26.99 -20.86
CA ASP A 247 -20.68 -27.55 -21.62
C ASP A 247 -20.52 -27.32 -23.14
N VAL A 248 -21.14 -28.18 -23.95
CA VAL A 248 -21.17 -28.17 -25.41
C VAL A 248 -22.59 -28.43 -25.87
N SER A 249 -23.17 -27.53 -26.67
CA SER A 249 -24.55 -27.63 -27.11
C SER A 249 -24.67 -27.45 -28.63
N VAL A 250 -25.45 -28.31 -29.28
CA VAL A 250 -25.69 -28.30 -30.72
C VAL A 250 -27.18 -28.02 -31.00
N PRO A 251 -27.61 -26.74 -30.98
CA PRO A 251 -29.00 -26.36 -31.25
C PRO A 251 -29.47 -26.78 -32.66
N SER A 252 -30.57 -27.53 -32.71
CA SER A 252 -31.18 -28.09 -33.94
C SER A 252 -32.39 -27.30 -34.47
N PHE A 253 -32.54 -26.02 -34.08
CA PHE A 253 -33.74 -25.20 -34.34
C PHE A 253 -34.05 -24.90 -35.81
N SER A 254 -33.07 -25.05 -36.71
CA SER A 254 -33.26 -24.84 -38.15
C SER A 254 -32.37 -25.77 -38.96
N HIS A 255 -32.85 -26.20 -40.13
CA HIS A 255 -32.07 -26.98 -41.09
C HIS A 255 -31.09 -26.11 -41.93
N SER A 256 -31.22 -24.77 -41.93
CA SER A 256 -30.47 -23.89 -42.84
C SER A 256 -29.12 -23.39 -42.30
N SER A 257 -28.93 -23.35 -40.97
CA SER A 257 -27.69 -22.89 -40.31
C SER A 257 -27.29 -23.88 -39.21
N SER A 258 -25.98 -24.02 -38.97
CA SER A 258 -25.40 -24.89 -37.94
C SER A 258 -24.47 -24.08 -37.05
N SER A 259 -24.74 -24.13 -35.74
CA SER A 259 -23.96 -23.49 -34.69
C SER A 259 -23.64 -24.54 -33.64
N ILE A 260 -22.40 -25.01 -33.59
CA ILE A 260 -21.87 -25.81 -32.48
C ILE A 260 -21.40 -24.81 -31.43
N LEU A 261 -22.06 -24.74 -30.28
CA LEU A 261 -21.72 -23.81 -29.21
C LEU A 261 -20.90 -24.52 -28.13
N VAL A 262 -19.84 -23.86 -27.66
CA VAL A 262 -18.96 -24.37 -26.60
C VAL A 262 -18.75 -23.29 -25.55
N LEU A 263 -19.07 -23.62 -24.30
CA LEU A 263 -18.87 -22.74 -23.15
C LEU A 263 -17.53 -23.05 -22.48
N GLY A 264 -16.50 -22.24 -22.78
CA GLY A 264 -15.22 -22.28 -22.09
C GLY A 264 -15.27 -21.63 -20.70
N GLU A 265 -14.27 -21.90 -19.86
CA GLU A 265 -14.06 -21.24 -18.56
C GLU A 265 -14.15 -19.70 -18.60
N ARG A 266 -13.76 -19.07 -19.73
CA ARG A 266 -13.73 -17.60 -19.90
C ARG A 266 -14.18 -17.14 -21.29
N ASN A 267 -14.48 -18.04 -22.22
CA ASN A 267 -14.83 -17.68 -23.60
C ASN A 267 -16.00 -18.53 -24.11
N LEU A 268 -17.00 -17.86 -24.68
CA LEU A 268 -18.03 -18.50 -25.49
C LEU A 268 -17.51 -18.63 -26.93
N PHE A 269 -17.56 -19.84 -27.49
CA PHE A 269 -17.25 -20.11 -28.89
C PHE A 269 -18.48 -20.60 -29.65
N CYS A 270 -18.61 -20.18 -30.90
CA CYS A 270 -19.54 -20.74 -31.87
C CYS A 270 -18.75 -21.25 -33.08
N PHE A 271 -18.91 -22.52 -33.43
CA PHE A 271 -18.28 -23.20 -34.55
C PHE A 271 -19.31 -23.63 -35.61
N ARG A 272 -18.83 -23.78 -36.84
CA ARG A 272 -19.54 -24.46 -37.94
C ARG A 272 -19.23 -25.95 -37.92
N ASP A 273 -20.03 -26.73 -38.64
CA ASP A 273 -19.85 -28.18 -38.88
C ASP A 273 -18.42 -28.58 -39.33
N ASN A 274 -17.69 -27.66 -39.99
CA ASN A 274 -16.33 -27.86 -40.49
C ASN A 274 -15.21 -27.45 -39.51
N GLY A 275 -15.53 -27.19 -38.24
CA GLY A 275 -14.57 -26.78 -37.20
C GLY A 275 -14.07 -25.34 -37.29
N GLN A 276 -14.59 -24.52 -38.20
CA GLN A 276 -14.28 -23.09 -38.27
C GLN A 276 -15.12 -22.29 -37.26
N ILE A 277 -14.50 -21.32 -36.58
CA ILE A 277 -15.21 -20.37 -35.71
C ILE A 277 -16.15 -19.49 -36.56
N CYS A 278 -17.44 -19.49 -36.21
CA CYS A 278 -18.41 -18.46 -36.60
C CYS A 278 -18.13 -17.15 -35.86
N PHE A 279 -18.06 -17.22 -34.54
CA PHE A 279 -17.70 -16.11 -33.65
C PHE A 279 -17.14 -16.62 -32.33
N MET A 280 -16.40 -15.76 -31.62
CA MET A 280 -15.96 -16.00 -30.25
C MET A 280 -16.18 -14.74 -29.41
N LYS A 281 -16.62 -14.91 -28.17
CA LYS A 281 -16.84 -13.83 -27.20
C LYS A 281 -16.07 -14.16 -25.92
N LYS A 282 -15.02 -13.38 -25.66
CA LYS A 282 -14.38 -13.36 -24.34
C LYS A 282 -15.36 -12.80 -23.30
N LEU A 283 -15.54 -13.55 -22.22
CA LEU A 283 -16.31 -13.18 -21.04
C LEU A 283 -15.37 -12.52 -20.03
N GLU A 284 -15.90 -11.58 -19.26
CA GLU A 284 -15.15 -10.85 -18.22
C GLU A 284 -15.56 -11.28 -16.80
N PHE A 285 -16.45 -12.26 -16.74
CA PHE A 285 -16.95 -12.99 -15.59
C PHE A 285 -16.79 -14.50 -15.85
N ASN A 286 -16.82 -15.31 -14.79
CA ASN A 286 -16.90 -16.76 -14.93
C ASN A 286 -18.36 -17.16 -15.23
N PRO A 287 -18.66 -17.81 -16.37
CA PRO A 287 -19.96 -18.42 -16.59
C PRO A 287 -20.12 -19.64 -15.68
N SER A 288 -21.36 -19.99 -15.33
CA SER A 288 -21.68 -21.22 -14.60
C SER A 288 -22.32 -22.27 -15.51
N CYS A 289 -23.31 -21.87 -16.31
CA CYS A 289 -24.00 -22.71 -17.28
C CYS A 289 -24.53 -21.88 -18.47
N PHE A 290 -24.95 -22.53 -19.54
CA PHE A 290 -25.60 -21.88 -20.68
C PHE A 290 -26.69 -22.73 -21.33
N GLN A 291 -27.56 -22.12 -22.11
CA GLN A 291 -28.62 -22.82 -22.86
C GLN A 291 -28.97 -22.04 -24.14
N PRO A 292 -28.68 -22.58 -25.33
CA PRO A 292 -29.20 -22.00 -26.56
C PRO A 292 -30.71 -22.25 -26.68
N TYR A 293 -31.41 -21.30 -27.27
CA TYR A 293 -32.86 -21.38 -27.49
C TYR A 293 -33.24 -20.82 -28.87
N ALA A 294 -34.44 -21.17 -29.34
CA ALA A 294 -34.91 -20.77 -30.66
C ALA A 294 -34.96 -19.23 -30.80
N SER A 295 -34.25 -18.70 -31.80
CA SER A 295 -34.23 -17.26 -32.07
C SER A 295 -35.43 -16.85 -32.91
N GLY A 296 -35.97 -15.64 -32.66
CA GLY A 296 -37.07 -15.07 -33.43
C GLY A 296 -36.64 -14.46 -34.78
N THR A 297 -35.36 -14.53 -35.14
CA THR A 297 -34.81 -14.00 -36.39
C THR A 297 -33.91 -15.03 -37.06
N ASP A 298 -34.15 -15.28 -38.36
CA ASP A 298 -33.43 -16.28 -39.13
C ASP A 298 -31.91 -16.07 -39.14
N GLY A 299 -31.16 -17.14 -38.87
CA GLY A 299 -29.71 -17.18 -38.96
C GLY A 299 -28.93 -16.70 -37.74
N THR A 300 -29.55 -16.04 -36.76
CA THR A 300 -28.91 -15.65 -35.48
C THR A 300 -29.11 -16.70 -34.40
N THR A 301 -28.12 -16.91 -33.53
CA THR A 301 -28.21 -17.86 -32.41
C THR A 301 -28.54 -17.12 -31.11
N SER A 302 -29.65 -17.45 -30.47
CA SER A 302 -30.03 -16.89 -29.17
C SER A 302 -29.59 -17.80 -28.02
N LEU A 303 -29.07 -17.19 -26.95
CA LEU A 303 -28.41 -17.89 -25.85
C LEU A 303 -28.79 -17.27 -24.50
N LEU A 304 -29.14 -18.12 -23.53
CA LEU A 304 -29.10 -17.79 -22.10
C LEU A 304 -27.75 -18.22 -21.53
N LEU A 305 -27.15 -17.38 -20.69
CA LEU A 305 -25.91 -17.67 -19.97
C LEU A 305 -26.07 -17.26 -18.50
N GLY A 306 -25.84 -18.20 -17.59
CA GLY A 306 -25.73 -17.95 -16.15
C GLY A 306 -24.30 -17.66 -15.74
N ASN A 307 -24.09 -16.87 -14.69
CA ASN A 307 -22.77 -16.58 -14.15
C ASN A 307 -22.69 -16.73 -12.62
N HIS A 308 -21.46 -16.78 -12.10
CA HIS A 308 -21.20 -16.87 -10.66
C HIS A 308 -21.41 -15.55 -9.87
N THR A 309 -22.07 -14.54 -10.47
CA THR A 309 -22.45 -13.28 -9.79
C THR A 309 -23.98 -13.12 -9.75
N ASN A 310 -24.72 -14.22 -9.78
CA ASN A 310 -26.18 -14.30 -9.77
C ASN A 310 -26.83 -13.46 -10.90
N MET A 311 -26.25 -13.46 -12.10
CA MET A 311 -26.83 -12.80 -13.29
C MET A 311 -27.13 -13.82 -14.39
N LEU A 312 -28.33 -13.70 -14.96
CA LEU A 312 -28.71 -14.30 -16.23
C LEU A 312 -28.49 -13.29 -17.35
N LEU A 313 -27.77 -13.68 -18.39
CA LEU A 313 -27.42 -12.84 -19.53
C LEU A 313 -28.02 -13.43 -20.80
N VAL A 314 -28.78 -12.62 -21.53
CA VAL A 314 -29.43 -13.01 -22.79
C VAL A 314 -28.61 -12.45 -23.95
N TYR A 315 -27.96 -13.33 -24.70
CA TYR A 315 -27.17 -13.00 -25.87
C TYR A 315 -27.89 -13.33 -27.18
N GLN A 316 -27.71 -12.49 -28.19
CA GLN A 316 -27.93 -12.81 -29.59
C GLN A 316 -26.57 -12.77 -30.29
N ASP A 317 -26.07 -13.95 -30.66
CA ASP A 317 -24.70 -14.23 -31.09
C ASP A 317 -23.64 -13.68 -30.12
N VAL A 318 -23.11 -12.48 -30.40
CA VAL A 318 -22.10 -11.79 -29.55
C VAL A 318 -22.70 -10.61 -28.78
N THR A 319 -23.91 -10.16 -29.16
CA THR A 319 -24.54 -8.96 -28.59
C THR A 319 -25.37 -9.29 -27.35
N LEU A 320 -25.10 -8.61 -26.24
CA LEU A 320 -25.95 -8.69 -25.04
C LEU A 320 -27.27 -7.94 -25.33
N LYS A 321 -28.41 -8.60 -25.10
CA LYS A 321 -29.75 -8.05 -25.30
C LYS A 321 -30.47 -7.76 -24.00
N TRP A 322 -30.25 -8.59 -22.99
CA TRP A 322 -30.84 -8.41 -21.67
C TRP A 322 -29.90 -8.95 -20.59
N ALA A 323 -30.00 -8.38 -19.39
CA ALA A 323 -29.35 -8.86 -18.19
C ALA A 323 -30.36 -8.83 -17.05
N ALA A 324 -30.45 -9.91 -16.28
CA ALA A 324 -31.40 -10.05 -15.19
C ALA A 324 -30.72 -10.64 -13.95
N GLN A 325 -30.88 -10.00 -12.80
CA GLN A 325 -30.43 -10.53 -11.52
C GLN A 325 -31.29 -11.73 -11.12
N LEU A 326 -30.64 -12.88 -10.90
CA LEU A 326 -31.19 -14.05 -10.25
C LEU A 326 -31.02 -13.94 -8.72
N PRO A 327 -31.80 -14.67 -7.91
CA PRO A 327 -31.54 -14.77 -6.48
C PRO A 327 -30.26 -15.55 -6.15
N PHE A 328 -29.82 -16.46 -7.03
CA PHE A 328 -28.74 -17.43 -6.80
C PHE A 328 -27.87 -17.68 -8.05
N VAL A 329 -26.79 -18.46 -7.91
CA VAL A 329 -25.98 -18.96 -9.03
C VAL A 329 -26.68 -20.18 -9.66
N PRO A 330 -27.07 -20.16 -10.95
CA PRO A 330 -27.65 -21.33 -11.60
C PRO A 330 -26.55 -22.30 -12.05
N VAL A 331 -26.73 -23.59 -11.74
CA VAL A 331 -25.88 -24.69 -12.22
C VAL A 331 -26.48 -25.34 -13.48
N ALA A 332 -27.80 -25.30 -13.61
CA ALA A 332 -28.49 -25.61 -14.87
C ALA A 332 -29.53 -24.53 -15.21
N VAL A 333 -29.70 -24.26 -16.51
CA VAL A 333 -30.77 -23.41 -17.06
C VAL A 333 -31.43 -24.14 -18.23
N ARG A 334 -32.76 -24.15 -18.28
CA ARG A 334 -33.57 -24.64 -19.41
C ARG A 334 -34.67 -23.61 -19.74
N VAL A 335 -35.23 -23.71 -20.94
CA VAL A 335 -36.39 -22.90 -21.38
C VAL A 335 -37.58 -23.84 -21.53
N ALA A 336 -38.71 -23.50 -20.89
CA ALA A 336 -39.91 -24.34 -20.84
C ALA A 336 -41.17 -23.60 -21.35
N ASN A 337 -42.16 -24.37 -21.79
CA ASN A 337 -43.46 -23.87 -22.23
C ASN A 337 -44.58 -24.47 -21.39
N PHE A 338 -45.01 -23.73 -20.38
CA PHE A 338 -46.14 -24.09 -19.53
C PHE A 338 -47.46 -23.63 -20.17
N THR A 339 -48.58 -24.01 -19.55
CA THR A 339 -49.95 -23.67 -19.96
C THR A 339 -50.16 -22.16 -20.10
N GLU A 340 -49.71 -21.40 -19.10
CA GLU A 340 -49.93 -19.95 -18.98
C GLU A 340 -48.72 -19.11 -19.43
N LEU A 341 -47.53 -19.70 -19.53
CA LEU A 341 -46.27 -18.99 -19.79
C LEU A 341 -45.37 -19.78 -20.77
N ARG A 342 -45.16 -19.22 -21.97
CA ARG A 342 -44.20 -19.72 -22.95
C ARG A 342 -42.84 -19.06 -22.80
N GLY A 343 -41.76 -19.81 -22.99
CA GLY A 343 -40.40 -19.29 -22.85
C GLY A 343 -40.00 -18.97 -21.40
N ALA A 344 -40.59 -19.67 -20.43
CA ALA A 344 -40.23 -19.54 -19.02
C ALA A 344 -38.78 -20.02 -18.81
N VAL A 345 -37.99 -19.27 -18.03
CA VAL A 345 -36.62 -19.68 -17.70
C VAL A 345 -36.63 -20.49 -16.42
N VAL A 346 -36.36 -21.78 -16.55
CA VAL A 346 -36.19 -22.72 -15.44
C VAL A 346 -34.72 -22.74 -15.05
N SER A 347 -34.41 -22.54 -13.77
CA SER A 347 -33.06 -22.51 -13.23
C SER A 347 -32.94 -23.32 -11.94
N LEU A 348 -31.83 -24.04 -11.78
CA LEU A 348 -31.56 -24.93 -10.65
C LEU A 348 -30.19 -24.61 -10.04
N THR A 349 -30.08 -24.54 -8.71
CA THR A 349 -28.80 -24.44 -7.98
C THR A 349 -28.21 -25.80 -7.65
N SER A 350 -26.93 -25.81 -7.24
CA SER A 350 -26.29 -26.96 -6.57
C SER A 350 -27.04 -27.41 -5.33
N ASP A 351 -27.70 -26.46 -4.65
CA ASP A 351 -28.28 -26.62 -3.31
C ASP A 351 -29.79 -26.93 -3.35
N GLY A 352 -30.33 -27.25 -4.53
CA GLY A 352 -31.73 -27.67 -4.71
C GLY A 352 -32.77 -26.55 -4.83
N HIS A 353 -32.39 -25.27 -4.94
CA HIS A 353 -33.36 -24.22 -5.27
C HIS A 353 -33.72 -24.29 -6.77
N LEU A 354 -35.00 -24.52 -7.05
CA LEU A 354 -35.58 -24.58 -8.39
C LEU A 354 -36.49 -23.36 -8.60
N LEU A 355 -36.22 -22.57 -9.64
CA LEU A 355 -36.93 -21.32 -9.95
C LEU A 355 -37.37 -21.29 -11.41
N CYS A 356 -38.67 -21.13 -11.64
CA CYS A 356 -39.26 -20.73 -12.90
C CYS A 356 -39.48 -19.23 -12.90
N SER A 357 -38.85 -18.52 -13.84
CA SER A 357 -38.83 -17.07 -13.87
C SER A 357 -39.12 -16.47 -15.25
N TYR A 358 -39.57 -15.20 -15.23
CA TYR A 358 -39.69 -14.34 -16.40
C TYR A 358 -38.84 -13.08 -16.22
N MET A 359 -38.51 -12.41 -17.33
CA MET A 359 -37.70 -11.19 -17.28
C MET A 359 -38.55 -10.00 -16.84
N GLY A 360 -38.19 -9.39 -15.70
CA GLY A 360 -38.87 -8.21 -15.19
C GLY A 360 -38.53 -6.96 -16.01
N THR A 361 -39.56 -6.28 -16.53
CA THR A 361 -39.42 -5.18 -17.50
C THR A 361 -39.73 -3.78 -16.97
N ASP A 362 -40.31 -3.64 -15.76
CA ASP A 362 -40.91 -2.36 -15.35
C ASP A 362 -39.86 -1.42 -14.73
N PRO A 363 -39.51 -0.30 -15.39
CA PRO A 363 -38.54 0.66 -14.87
C PRO A 363 -39.10 1.34 -13.63
N SER A 364 -38.33 1.29 -12.53
CA SER A 364 -38.62 2.11 -11.36
C SER A 364 -38.23 3.56 -11.62
N PHE A 365 -39.21 4.47 -11.60
CA PHE A 365 -38.91 5.86 -11.30
C PHE A 365 -38.29 5.94 -9.89
N PHE A 366 -37.16 6.62 -9.75
CA PHE A 366 -36.52 6.89 -8.45
C PHE A 366 -37.29 7.96 -7.66
N SER A 367 -38.58 7.75 -7.41
CA SER A 367 -39.30 8.46 -6.36
C SER A 367 -38.90 7.88 -5.01
N THR A 368 -38.47 8.72 -4.08
CA THR A 368 -38.42 8.35 -2.66
C THR A 368 -39.80 7.80 -2.25
N PRO A 369 -39.87 6.64 -1.56
CA PRO A 369 -41.15 6.15 -1.04
C PRO A 369 -41.81 7.24 -0.20
N LYS A 370 -43.13 7.42 -0.33
CA LYS A 370 -43.87 8.30 0.59
C LYS A 370 -43.95 7.61 1.96
N VAL A 371 -42.91 7.81 2.77
CA VAL A 371 -42.80 7.26 4.14
C VAL A 371 -43.75 8.01 5.08
N ASN A 372 -45.05 7.76 4.89
CA ASN A 372 -46.02 7.98 5.96
C ASN A 372 -45.61 7.06 7.13
N ALA A 373 -45.54 7.61 8.35
CA ALA A 373 -45.07 6.93 9.57
C ALA A 373 -43.55 6.61 9.66
N ARG A 374 -42.69 7.58 9.35
CA ARG A 374 -41.58 7.96 10.26
C ARG A 374 -41.46 9.48 10.29
N GLU A 375 -42.29 10.11 11.11
CA GLU A 375 -42.09 11.51 11.49
C GLU A 375 -40.77 11.61 12.26
N VAL A 376 -39.85 12.43 11.76
CA VAL A 376 -38.62 12.77 12.49
C VAL A 376 -39.02 13.67 13.67
N ASP A 377 -38.53 13.36 14.87
CA ASP A 377 -38.79 14.19 16.06
C ASP A 377 -38.06 15.54 15.91
N TYR A 378 -38.78 16.52 15.36
CA TYR A 378 -38.27 17.87 15.17
C TYR A 378 -37.98 18.59 16.48
N GLU A 379 -38.61 18.22 17.60
CA GLU A 379 -38.29 18.80 18.91
C GLU A 379 -36.96 18.26 19.43
N GLN A 380 -36.70 16.96 19.30
CA GLN A 380 -35.41 16.35 19.63
C GLN A 380 -34.28 16.91 18.75
N VAL A 381 -34.52 17.03 17.43
CA VAL A 381 -33.53 17.56 16.47
C VAL A 381 -33.24 19.04 16.73
N ASP A 382 -34.25 19.88 16.97
CA ASP A 382 -34.04 21.30 17.29
C ASP A 382 -33.40 21.50 18.68
N ALA A 383 -33.73 20.68 19.67
CA ALA A 383 -33.07 20.69 20.98
C ALA A 383 -31.58 20.35 20.87
N GLU A 384 -31.21 19.33 20.07
CA GLU A 384 -29.81 19.00 19.78
C GLU A 384 -29.13 20.10 18.95
N MET A 385 -29.77 20.61 17.91
CA MET A 385 -29.26 21.70 17.09
C MET A 385 -28.98 22.97 17.93
N LYS A 386 -29.85 23.31 18.88
CA LYS A 386 -29.65 24.42 19.84
C LYS A 386 -28.51 24.15 20.82
N LYS A 387 -28.31 22.90 21.23
CA LYS A 387 -27.19 22.46 22.09
C LYS A 387 -25.86 22.55 21.35
N LEU A 388 -25.78 22.06 20.11
CA LEU A 388 -24.59 22.14 19.25
C LEU A 388 -24.23 23.60 18.92
N HIS A 389 -25.21 24.43 18.53
CA HIS A 389 -24.99 25.87 18.31
C HIS A 389 -24.48 26.60 19.56
N ARG A 390 -24.84 26.15 20.77
CA ARG A 390 -24.29 26.71 22.02
C ARG A 390 -22.80 26.39 22.15
N PHE A 391 -22.40 25.14 21.95
CA PHE A 391 -20.98 24.74 21.99
C PHE A 391 -20.15 25.46 20.91
N ILE A 392 -20.67 25.58 19.68
CA ILE A 392 -19.99 26.31 18.60
C ILE A 392 -19.77 27.78 18.98
N ARG A 393 -20.79 28.46 19.51
CA ARG A 393 -20.67 29.86 19.97
C ARG A 393 -19.72 30.01 21.16
N GLU A 394 -19.69 29.05 22.07
CA GLU A 394 -18.80 29.05 23.23
C GLU A 394 -17.34 28.90 22.81
N ALA A 395 -17.04 27.90 21.98
CA ALA A 395 -15.71 27.69 21.39
C ALA A 395 -15.25 28.90 20.55
N THR A 396 -16.15 29.51 19.77
CA THR A 396 -15.83 30.70 18.94
C THR A 396 -15.60 31.95 19.80
N ARG A 397 -16.18 32.04 21.01
CA ARG A 397 -15.98 33.16 21.92
C ARG A 397 -14.60 33.10 22.61
N THR A 398 -14.06 31.91 22.82
CA THR A 398 -12.64 31.73 23.15
C THR A 398 -11.78 31.87 21.90
N GLN A 399 -11.48 33.11 21.50
CA GLN A 399 -10.49 33.40 20.45
C GLN A 399 -9.03 33.18 20.90
N ASP A 400 -8.81 32.72 22.13
CA ASP A 400 -7.53 32.16 22.56
C ASP A 400 -7.27 30.85 21.77
N ILE A 401 -6.23 30.84 20.93
CA ILE A 401 -5.83 29.68 20.11
C ILE A 401 -5.42 28.47 20.98
N LEU A 402 -5.17 28.70 22.27
CA LEU A 402 -4.88 27.69 23.28
C LEU A 402 -6.12 27.50 24.20
N PRO A 403 -6.61 26.28 24.42
CA PRO A 403 -7.67 26.04 25.39
C PRO A 403 -7.21 26.40 26.80
N LYS A 404 -8.07 27.07 27.56
CA LYS A 404 -7.76 27.48 28.94
C LYS A 404 -7.52 26.27 29.83
N THR A 405 -6.57 26.40 30.75
CA THR A 405 -6.13 25.34 31.68
C THR A 405 -7.13 25.06 32.81
N ASP A 406 -8.42 25.35 32.61
CA ASP A 406 -9.53 24.98 33.49
C ASP A 406 -10.03 23.54 33.22
N ALA A 407 -9.28 22.77 32.42
CA ALA A 407 -9.52 21.35 32.22
C ALA A 407 -9.20 20.58 33.51
N VAL A 408 -10.17 19.77 33.97
CA VAL A 408 -10.00 18.84 35.09
C VAL A 408 -8.70 18.03 34.89
N GLU A 409 -7.83 18.01 35.90
CA GLU A 409 -6.61 17.21 35.86
C GLU A 409 -6.96 15.72 35.86
N ASP A 410 -7.13 15.13 34.68
CA ASP A 410 -7.36 13.68 34.49
C ASP A 410 -6.16 12.83 34.98
N LEU A 411 -4.96 13.44 35.02
CA LEU A 411 -3.68 12.79 35.28
C LEU A 411 -2.70 13.76 35.96
N SER A 412 -1.92 13.25 36.92
CA SER A 412 -0.78 13.95 37.53
C SER A 412 0.53 13.17 37.33
N VAL A 413 1.61 13.87 36.96
CA VAL A 413 2.93 13.28 36.64
C VAL A 413 4.01 13.99 37.44
N SER A 414 4.77 13.22 38.22
CA SER A 414 5.87 13.71 39.05
C SER A 414 7.15 12.94 38.76
N SER A 415 8.26 13.66 38.62
CA SER A 415 9.59 13.11 38.36
C SER A 415 10.48 13.25 39.59
N ASN A 416 11.25 12.20 39.89
CA ASN A 416 12.24 12.19 40.96
C ASN A 416 13.57 11.68 40.39
N VAL A 417 14.59 12.53 40.39
CA VAL A 417 15.93 12.19 39.89
C VAL A 417 16.79 11.73 41.07
N SER A 418 17.46 10.59 40.95
CA SER A 418 18.32 10.07 42.00
C SER A 418 19.42 11.07 42.37
N SER A 419 19.61 11.31 43.68
CA SER A 419 20.68 12.14 44.22
C SER A 419 22.06 11.46 44.19
N SER A 420 22.11 10.16 43.90
CA SER A 420 23.33 9.38 43.70
C SER A 420 23.37 8.77 42.30
N LEU A 421 24.53 8.90 41.64
CA LEU A 421 24.82 8.22 40.37
C LEU A 421 24.81 6.69 40.53
N ASP A 422 24.38 5.98 39.48
CA ASP A 422 24.15 4.54 39.53
C ASP A 422 25.46 3.74 39.65
N LYS A 423 25.39 2.56 40.29
CA LYS A 423 26.54 1.65 40.49
C LYS A 423 26.07 0.19 40.36
N PRO A 424 26.44 -0.54 39.29
CA PRO A 424 27.20 -0.09 38.11
C PRO A 424 26.42 0.92 37.25
N SER A 425 27.14 1.69 36.44
CA SER A 425 26.52 2.56 35.44
C SER A 425 25.86 1.74 34.33
N GLN A 426 24.78 2.29 33.77
CA GLN A 426 24.04 1.74 32.63
C GLN A 426 24.42 2.42 31.29
N ALA A 427 25.52 3.18 31.25
CA ALA A 427 25.96 3.88 30.05
C ALA A 427 26.48 2.94 28.95
N LEU A 428 26.08 3.19 27.70
CA LEU A 428 26.53 2.44 26.52
C LEU A 428 28.02 2.65 26.21
N ILE A 429 28.52 3.87 26.44
CA ILE A 429 29.94 4.21 26.41
C ILE A 429 30.46 4.00 27.84
N GLN A 430 31.39 3.06 28.05
CA GLN A 430 31.89 2.76 29.40
C GLN A 430 32.87 3.83 29.91
N ASP A 431 33.85 4.22 29.07
CA ASP A 431 34.87 5.21 29.38
C ASP A 431 35.03 6.25 28.25
N MET A 432 35.33 7.49 28.63
CA MET A 432 35.72 8.59 27.74
C MET A 432 37.05 9.17 28.24
N ASP A 433 38.10 9.09 27.42
CA ASP A 433 39.46 9.58 27.72
C ASP A 433 40.02 9.15 29.10
N GLY A 434 39.67 7.93 29.54
CA GLY A 434 40.06 7.36 30.83
C GLY A 434 39.19 7.77 32.03
N LEU A 435 38.05 8.41 31.78
CA LEU A 435 37.03 8.73 32.78
C LEU A 435 35.79 7.84 32.56
N PRO A 436 35.29 7.12 33.58
CA PRO A 436 34.09 6.31 33.43
C PRO A 436 32.85 7.18 33.27
N VAL A 437 31.98 6.83 32.32
CA VAL A 437 30.73 7.56 32.07
C VAL A 437 29.70 7.14 33.12
N PRO A 438 29.13 8.07 33.91
CA PRO A 438 28.09 7.75 34.87
C PRO A 438 26.71 7.68 34.22
N SER A 439 25.78 7.03 34.93
CA SER A 439 24.34 7.14 34.66
C SER A 439 23.61 7.60 35.93
N VAL A 440 22.38 8.07 35.78
CA VAL A 440 21.50 8.42 36.89
C VAL A 440 20.08 7.92 36.67
N THR A 441 19.57 7.14 37.62
CA THR A 441 18.19 6.67 37.63
C THR A 441 17.22 7.85 37.84
N VAL A 442 16.23 7.97 36.94
CA VAL A 442 15.08 8.86 37.05
C VAL A 442 13.83 8.01 37.25
N GLN A 443 13.04 8.32 38.28
CA GLN A 443 11.76 7.68 38.56
C GLN A 443 10.61 8.62 38.19
N VAL A 444 9.70 8.17 37.33
CA VAL A 444 8.50 8.89 36.93
C VAL A 444 7.30 8.22 37.57
N LYS A 445 6.64 8.96 38.47
CA LYS A 445 5.43 8.54 39.18
C LYS A 445 4.22 9.20 38.54
N ILE A 446 3.41 8.36 37.88
CA ILE A 446 2.17 8.72 37.17
C ILE A 446 1.00 8.31 38.06
N LYS A 447 0.10 9.25 38.39
CA LYS A 447 -1.11 9.00 39.17
C LYS A 447 -2.33 9.43 38.37
N ALA A 448 -3.21 8.45 38.07
CA ALA A 448 -4.48 8.68 37.40
C ALA A 448 -5.50 9.27 38.38
N LEU A 449 -6.22 10.30 37.93
CA LEU A 449 -7.29 10.96 38.67
C LEU A 449 -8.65 10.67 38.03
N SER A 450 -8.68 10.52 36.70
CA SER A 450 -9.76 9.89 35.92
C SER A 450 -9.39 8.46 35.51
N ALA A 451 -10.33 7.70 34.94
CA ALA A 451 -10.02 6.43 34.28
C ALA A 451 -9.34 6.70 32.92
N LEU A 452 -8.17 6.13 32.67
CA LEU A 452 -7.36 6.41 31.48
C LEU A 452 -7.36 5.23 30.50
N GLN A 453 -7.85 5.47 29.29
CA GLN A 453 -7.75 4.51 28.18
C GLN A 453 -6.47 4.80 27.38
N SER A 454 -5.74 3.74 27.02
CA SER A 454 -4.57 3.73 26.13
C SER A 454 -3.62 4.94 26.29
N PHE A 455 -2.70 4.89 27.25
CA PHE A 455 -1.71 5.95 27.43
C PHE A 455 -0.27 5.48 27.19
N LYS A 456 0.50 6.36 26.56
CA LYS A 456 1.89 6.14 26.19
C LYS A 456 2.74 7.22 26.85
N LEU A 457 3.72 6.77 27.61
CA LEU A 457 4.79 7.59 28.17
C LEU A 457 5.94 7.62 27.15
N SER A 458 6.42 8.82 26.81
CA SER A 458 7.63 9.04 26.02
C SER A 458 8.55 10.02 26.76
N ILE A 459 9.85 9.75 26.77
CA ILE A 459 10.88 10.56 27.43
C ILE A 459 11.83 11.10 26.37
N CYS A 460 12.06 12.40 26.41
CA CYS A 460 12.96 13.10 25.49
C CYS A 460 14.08 13.78 26.29
N VAL A 461 15.34 13.53 25.93
CA VAL A 461 16.52 14.20 26.51
C VAL A 461 17.31 14.90 25.41
N GLN A 462 18.06 15.95 25.75
CA GLN A 462 18.81 16.73 24.77
C GLN A 462 20.06 15.97 24.29
N PRO A 463 20.33 15.86 22.97
CA PRO A 463 21.53 15.20 22.47
C PRO A 463 22.83 15.81 23.03
N PRO A 464 23.87 14.99 23.31
CA PRO A 464 23.95 13.54 23.11
C PRO A 464 23.65 12.76 24.39
N LEU A 465 22.77 13.24 25.28
CA LEU A 465 22.22 12.40 26.34
C LEU A 465 21.35 11.29 25.73
N ALA A 466 21.33 10.14 26.38
CA ALA A 466 20.42 9.03 26.09
C ALA A 466 19.79 8.51 27.38
N VAL A 467 18.76 7.69 27.21
CA VAL A 467 18.08 6.94 28.29
C VAL A 467 18.06 5.46 27.95
N THR A 468 17.98 4.60 28.96
CA THR A 468 17.91 3.13 28.76
C THR A 468 16.67 2.71 27.96
N GLU A 469 15.53 3.36 28.19
CA GLU A 469 14.29 3.16 27.44
C GLU A 469 13.60 4.53 27.26
N ASP A 470 13.21 4.88 26.02
CA ASP A 470 12.59 6.18 25.68
C ASP A 470 11.06 6.14 25.70
N ARG A 471 10.45 4.95 25.67
CA ARG A 471 9.00 4.74 25.45
C ARG A 471 8.49 3.62 26.33
N PHE A 472 7.39 3.89 27.02
CA PHE A 472 6.67 2.89 27.79
C PHE A 472 5.21 2.86 27.35
N ALA A 473 4.76 1.70 26.85
CA ALA A 473 3.35 1.41 26.67
C ALA A 473 2.77 0.99 28.02
N LEU A 474 1.69 1.63 28.46
CA LEU A 474 1.16 1.44 29.81
C LEU A 474 -0.32 1.03 29.73
N GLU A 475 -0.62 -0.12 30.35
CA GLU A 475 -1.98 -0.68 30.44
C GLU A 475 -2.97 0.31 31.08
N PRO A 476 -4.26 0.28 30.69
CA PRO A 476 -5.28 1.21 31.19
C PRO A 476 -5.30 1.36 32.72
N MET A 477 -5.33 2.61 33.20
CA MET A 477 -5.27 2.92 34.63
C MET A 477 -6.63 3.34 35.17
N GLY A 478 -7.07 2.67 36.24
CA GLY A 478 -8.27 3.04 36.99
C GLY A 478 -8.08 4.29 37.86
N VAL A 479 -9.19 4.91 38.28
CA VAL A 479 -9.20 6.11 39.13
C VAL A 479 -8.35 5.90 40.39
N GLY A 480 -7.48 6.86 40.70
CA GLY A 480 -6.62 6.84 41.89
C GLY A 480 -5.40 5.91 41.80
N SER A 481 -5.32 5.03 40.79
CA SER A 481 -4.17 4.14 40.60
C SER A 481 -2.89 4.94 40.33
N THR A 482 -1.74 4.34 40.66
CA THR A 482 -0.42 4.96 40.49
C THR A 482 0.54 3.95 39.87
N LYS A 483 1.22 4.32 38.79
CA LYS A 483 2.26 3.51 38.14
C LYS A 483 3.58 4.27 38.23
N VAL A 484 4.65 3.56 38.59
CA VAL A 484 6.02 4.11 38.66
C VAL A 484 6.82 3.45 37.56
N VAL A 485 7.52 4.27 36.78
CA VAL A 485 8.45 3.87 35.73
C VAL A 485 9.84 4.38 36.11
N ALA A 486 10.89 3.61 35.82
CA ALA A 486 12.27 4.02 36.07
C ALA A 486 13.12 3.77 34.83
N PHE A 487 14.01 4.72 34.52
CA PHE A 487 15.01 4.62 33.46
C PHE A 487 16.31 5.28 33.93
N SER A 488 17.46 4.87 33.40
CA SER A 488 18.73 5.56 33.65
C SER A 488 19.07 6.49 32.50
N ALA A 489 19.39 7.75 32.80
CA ALA A 489 19.92 8.71 31.83
C ALA A 489 21.45 8.73 31.88
N PHE A 490 22.12 8.88 30.73
CA PHE A 490 23.58 8.87 30.60
C PHE A 490 24.06 9.65 29.36
N LEU A 491 25.36 9.90 29.26
CA LEU A 491 25.98 10.54 28.10
C LEU A 491 26.33 9.49 27.02
N ASN A 492 25.90 9.72 25.77
CA ASN A 492 26.07 8.79 24.66
C ASN A 492 26.75 9.43 23.43
N GLY A 493 27.67 10.38 23.66
CA GLY A 493 28.43 11.04 22.60
C GLY A 493 29.65 11.78 23.11
N ARG A 494 30.63 12.01 22.23
CA ARG A 494 31.94 12.60 22.57
C ARG A 494 31.93 14.14 22.64
N TYR A 495 30.82 14.72 23.08
CA TYR A 495 30.61 16.16 23.23
C TYR A 495 29.56 16.44 24.32
N PRO A 496 29.56 17.63 24.95
CA PRO A 496 28.60 17.93 26.01
C PRO A 496 27.22 18.28 25.42
N PRO A 497 26.12 18.02 26.16
CA PRO A 497 24.79 18.41 25.73
C PRO A 497 24.55 19.92 25.87
N ALA A 498 23.59 20.45 25.11
CA ALA A 498 23.21 21.86 25.20
C ALA A 498 22.34 22.19 26.42
N ASP A 499 21.68 21.21 27.02
CA ASP A 499 21.00 21.36 28.31
C ASP A 499 20.96 20.00 29.04
N LEU A 500 20.83 20.04 30.37
CA LEU A 500 20.70 18.87 31.24
C LEU A 500 19.23 18.57 31.60
N THR A 501 18.27 19.19 30.93
CA THR A 501 16.85 18.90 31.14
C THR A 501 16.33 17.81 30.20
N GLY A 502 15.45 16.97 30.71
CA GLY A 502 14.61 16.10 29.89
C GLY A 502 13.13 16.41 30.06
N ASP A 503 12.34 16.07 29.04
CA ASP A 503 10.89 16.21 29.00
C ASP A 503 10.22 14.83 29.05
N ILE A 504 9.13 14.76 29.82
CA ILE A 504 8.26 13.60 29.98
C ILE A 504 6.94 13.96 29.31
N ILE A 505 6.58 13.23 28.27
CA ILE A 505 5.37 13.44 27.47
C ILE A 505 4.46 12.22 27.67
N VAL A 506 3.28 12.43 28.25
CA VAL A 506 2.25 11.41 28.38
C VAL A 506 1.07 11.77 27.47
N SER A 507 0.93 11.01 26.38
CA SER A 507 -0.25 11.06 25.52
C SER A 507 -1.26 10.01 25.98
N TYR A 508 -2.51 10.40 26.24
CA TYR A 508 -3.58 9.54 26.76
C TYR A 508 -4.94 9.89 26.15
N SER A 509 -5.87 8.94 26.14
CA SER A 509 -7.27 9.21 25.82
C SER A 509 -8.08 9.41 27.10
N SER A 510 -8.90 10.46 27.14
CA SER A 510 -9.91 10.64 28.19
C SER A 510 -10.97 9.51 28.16
N PRO A 511 -11.81 9.35 29.20
CA PRO A 511 -13.00 8.50 29.15
C PRO A 511 -13.96 8.80 27.97
N THR A 512 -13.89 10.01 27.42
CA THR A 512 -14.67 10.48 26.27
C THR A 512 -13.97 10.27 24.91
N GLY A 513 -12.84 9.55 24.88
CA GLY A 513 -12.08 9.25 23.66
C GLY A 513 -11.27 10.42 23.09
N VAL A 514 -11.20 11.56 23.80
CA VAL A 514 -10.46 12.75 23.34
C VAL A 514 -8.98 12.57 23.67
N PRO A 515 -8.07 12.67 22.68
CA PRO A 515 -6.63 12.60 22.94
C PRO A 515 -6.16 13.87 23.68
N ARG A 516 -5.49 13.66 24.82
CA ARG A 516 -4.81 14.69 25.60
C ARG A 516 -3.31 14.39 25.66
N VAL A 517 -2.50 15.43 25.85
CA VAL A 517 -1.06 15.33 26.10
C VAL A 517 -0.73 16.15 27.34
N LEU A 518 0.01 15.55 28.27
CA LEU A 518 0.58 16.20 29.44
C LEU A 518 2.11 16.18 29.32
N GLN A 519 2.75 17.34 29.48
CA GLN A 519 4.21 17.47 29.51
C GLN A 519 4.68 17.84 30.92
N SER A 520 5.76 17.22 31.38
CA SER A 520 6.44 17.53 32.65
C SER A 520 7.94 17.48 32.44
N ARG A 521 8.70 18.42 33.01
CA ARG A 521 10.15 18.58 32.74
C ARG A 521 10.98 18.25 33.98
N PHE A 522 12.10 17.55 33.80
CA PHE A 522 13.05 17.19 34.85
C PHE A 522 14.45 17.72 34.53
N SER A 523 15.30 17.85 35.54
CA SER A 523 16.69 18.29 35.40
C SER A 523 17.65 17.24 35.95
N LEU A 524 18.64 16.88 35.14
CA LEU A 524 19.71 15.96 35.49
C LEU A 524 20.84 16.70 36.21
N PRO A 525 21.60 16.02 37.11
CA PRO A 525 22.70 16.64 37.83
C PRO A 525 23.91 16.91 36.91
N LEU A 526 24.60 18.04 37.12
CA LEU A 526 25.83 18.39 36.38
C LEU A 526 26.92 17.28 36.46
N ALA A 527 26.97 16.53 37.57
CA ALA A 527 27.86 15.38 37.76
C ALA A 527 27.61 14.20 36.79
N LEU A 528 26.57 14.24 35.97
CA LEU A 528 26.36 13.28 34.87
C LEU A 528 27.32 13.51 33.69
N VAL A 529 27.82 14.74 33.51
CA VAL A 529 28.61 15.14 32.33
C VAL A 529 29.98 15.75 32.65
N CYS A 530 30.33 15.92 33.93
CA CYS A 530 31.64 16.42 34.34
C CYS A 530 32.17 15.80 35.64
N VAL A 531 33.49 15.91 35.82
CA VAL A 531 34.26 15.46 36.99
C VAL A 531 35.10 16.63 37.54
N PRO A 532 35.52 16.61 38.83
CA PRO A 532 36.38 17.67 39.35
C PRO A 532 37.80 17.61 38.77
N SER A 533 38.40 18.78 38.54
CA SER A 533 39.74 18.97 37.99
C SER A 533 40.52 20.02 38.79
N SER A 534 41.84 20.03 38.64
CA SER A 534 42.66 21.20 39.00
C SER A 534 42.31 22.43 38.14
N PRO A 535 42.41 23.66 38.69
CA PRO A 535 42.02 24.89 38.00
C PRO A 535 43.05 25.37 36.98
N ALA A 536 42.57 25.74 35.79
CA ALA A 536 43.39 26.29 34.72
C ALA A 536 43.69 27.78 34.97
N LYS A 537 44.97 28.15 35.04
CA LYS A 537 45.41 29.52 35.37
C LYS A 537 45.34 30.51 34.20
N ASN A 538 45.41 30.03 32.96
CA ASN A 538 45.23 30.85 31.77
C ASN A 538 44.48 30.06 30.69
N THR A 539 43.39 30.64 30.20
CA THR A 539 42.53 30.08 29.14
C THR A 539 42.10 31.20 28.17
N LYS A 540 41.59 30.83 26.99
CA LYS A 540 41.16 31.77 25.94
C LYS A 540 39.97 32.63 26.35
N PHE A 541 38.85 32.01 26.73
CA PHE A 541 37.57 32.69 26.95
C PHE A 541 37.31 32.91 28.44
N LYS A 542 36.81 34.10 28.79
CA LYS A 542 36.62 34.58 30.17
C LYS A 542 35.33 35.40 30.27
N ILE A 543 34.37 34.93 31.06
CA ILE A 543 33.12 35.62 31.41
C ILE A 543 33.19 36.00 32.88
N THR A 544 32.70 37.19 33.25
CA THR A 544 32.58 37.61 34.66
C THR A 544 31.14 38.00 34.94
N VAL A 545 30.52 37.33 35.92
CA VAL A 545 29.16 37.65 36.40
C VAL A 545 29.27 38.37 37.73
N ASP A 546 28.53 39.46 37.86
CA ASP A 546 28.45 40.31 39.03
C ASP A 546 27.20 39.93 39.85
N THR A 547 27.29 40.00 41.18
CA THR A 547 26.18 39.77 42.11
C THR A 547 26.04 40.91 43.11
N ASN A 548 24.85 41.16 43.65
CA ASN A 548 24.68 42.14 44.75
C ASN A 548 25.01 41.58 46.15
N GLN A 549 25.22 40.27 46.27
CA GLN A 549 25.52 39.56 47.51
C GLN A 549 27.03 39.23 47.64
N PRO A 550 27.57 39.01 48.85
CA PRO A 550 28.97 38.68 49.05
C PRO A 550 29.36 37.32 48.40
N PRO A 551 30.66 37.11 48.11
CA PRO A 551 31.17 35.84 47.58
C PRO A 551 30.82 34.65 48.48
N VAL A 552 30.26 33.59 47.89
CA VAL A 552 29.97 32.31 48.56
C VAL A 552 31.09 31.32 48.27
N ASP A 553 31.45 30.48 49.24
CA ASP A 553 32.36 29.36 49.04
C ASP A 553 31.79 28.38 48.00
N LEU A 554 32.53 28.18 46.91
CA LEU A 554 32.13 27.29 45.82
C LEU A 554 32.06 25.83 46.28
N SER A 555 32.85 25.45 47.29
CA SER A 555 32.94 24.09 47.83
C SER A 555 31.66 23.69 48.59
N SER A 556 30.98 24.66 49.22
CA SER A 556 29.70 24.50 49.90
C SER A 556 28.51 24.30 48.94
N ILE A 557 28.62 24.84 47.72
CA ILE A 557 27.62 24.81 46.65
C ILE A 557 27.79 23.57 45.76
N PHE A 558 29.04 23.20 45.46
CA PHE A 558 29.43 22.11 44.58
C PHE A 558 30.13 20.99 45.38
N ARG A 559 29.40 20.47 46.39
CA ARG A 559 29.89 19.48 47.37
C ARG A 559 30.35 18.17 46.74
N GLU A 560 29.75 17.81 45.61
CA GLU A 560 30.08 16.63 44.83
C GLU A 560 31.38 16.79 44.00
N PHE A 561 31.89 18.02 43.88
CA PHE A 561 33.14 18.34 43.16
C PHE A 561 34.30 18.73 44.09
N SER A 562 34.03 19.24 45.29
CA SER A 562 35.08 19.71 46.23
C SER A 562 35.92 18.60 46.89
N ALA A 563 35.44 17.36 46.91
CA ALA A 563 36.08 16.25 47.63
C ALA A 563 37.42 15.73 47.05
N LYS A 564 37.97 16.36 46.00
CA LYS A 564 39.22 15.94 45.33
C LYS A 564 40.21 17.08 45.02
N THR A 565 39.92 18.32 45.39
CA THR A 565 40.79 19.48 45.12
C THR A 565 41.71 19.78 46.29
N GLU A 566 43.01 19.96 46.04
CA GLU A 566 44.01 20.24 47.09
C GLU A 566 43.93 21.69 47.64
N ASP A 567 43.25 22.60 46.93
CA ASP A 567 43.05 23.99 47.32
C ASP A 567 42.11 24.11 48.53
N LYS A 568 42.68 24.33 49.73
CA LYS A 568 41.93 24.54 50.99
C LYS A 568 41.14 25.85 51.08
N ASP A 569 41.20 26.68 50.04
CA ASP A 569 40.83 28.10 50.06
C ASP A 569 39.40 28.41 49.60
N GLY A 570 38.67 27.42 49.05
CA GLY A 570 37.25 27.49 48.64
C GLY A 570 36.89 28.45 47.49
N SER A 571 37.79 29.38 47.14
CA SER A 571 37.54 30.46 46.18
C SER A 571 37.67 30.08 44.71
N SER A 572 38.10 28.87 44.38
CA SER A 572 38.25 28.41 43.00
C SER A 572 37.95 26.93 42.87
N LEU A 573 37.20 26.57 41.82
CA LEU A 573 36.79 25.21 41.51
C LEU A 573 36.87 25.00 40.00
N ALA A 574 37.23 23.80 39.54
CA ALA A 574 37.26 23.47 38.12
C ALA A 574 36.59 22.14 37.81
N PHE A 575 35.89 22.16 36.67
CA PHE A 575 35.08 21.09 36.13
C PHE A 575 35.75 20.63 34.83
N GLN A 576 36.05 19.36 34.70
CA GLN A 576 36.41 18.73 33.43
C GLN A 576 35.16 18.02 32.90
N LEU A 577 34.64 18.48 31.76
CA LEU A 577 33.60 17.75 31.03
C LEU A 577 34.16 16.39 30.59
N LEU A 578 33.30 15.38 30.48
CA LEU A 578 33.71 14.04 30.00
C LEU A 578 34.27 14.09 28.56
N SER A 579 33.92 15.12 27.79
CA SER A 579 34.50 15.47 26.48
C SER A 579 35.88 16.15 26.54
N GLY A 580 36.56 16.15 27.70
CA GLY A 580 37.92 16.65 27.89
C GLY A 580 38.06 18.15 28.24
N THR A 581 37.13 19.01 27.83
CA THR A 581 37.23 20.47 28.10
C THR A 581 37.21 20.79 29.60
N LYS A 582 38.06 21.74 30.02
CA LYS A 582 38.12 22.23 31.41
C LYS A 582 37.54 23.64 31.53
N VAL A 583 36.60 23.81 32.46
CA VAL A 583 35.98 25.08 32.83
C VAL A 583 36.35 25.39 34.28
N THR A 584 36.94 26.55 34.54
CA THR A 584 37.34 27.00 35.88
C THR A 584 36.46 28.17 36.33
N VAL A 585 35.92 28.09 37.55
CA VAL A 585 35.17 29.16 38.21
C VAL A 585 36.01 29.71 39.36
N VAL A 586 36.18 31.03 39.40
CA VAL A 586 36.95 31.76 40.41
C VAL A 586 36.05 32.83 41.06
N ALA A 587 35.78 32.67 42.35
CA ALA A 587 35.12 33.67 43.18
C ALA A 587 36.15 34.71 43.65
N SER A 588 35.90 35.99 43.41
CA SER A 588 36.81 37.05 43.85
C SER A 588 36.66 37.31 45.35
N LYS A 589 37.70 37.01 46.15
CA LYS A 589 37.66 37.24 47.62
C LYS A 589 37.45 38.71 48.02
N THR A 590 37.68 39.67 47.11
CA THR A 590 37.62 41.12 47.36
C THR A 590 36.53 41.84 46.56
N SER A 591 35.68 41.13 45.83
CA SER A 591 34.66 41.74 44.96
C SER A 591 33.49 40.79 44.74
N GLN A 592 32.27 41.30 44.57
CA GLN A 592 31.06 40.49 44.38
C GLN A 592 30.97 39.93 42.94
N ARG A 593 32.02 39.21 42.51
CA ARG A 593 32.28 38.85 41.12
C ARG A 593 32.78 37.41 41.00
N TYR A 594 32.18 36.66 40.09
CA TYR A 594 32.58 35.30 39.73
C TYR A 594 33.07 35.27 38.29
N ARG A 595 34.32 34.83 38.09
CA ARG A 595 34.90 34.66 36.76
C ARG A 595 34.85 33.20 36.35
N ILE A 596 34.20 32.91 35.24
CA ILE A 596 34.17 31.61 34.58
C ILE A 596 35.12 31.68 33.38
N GLN A 597 36.00 30.70 33.22
CA GLN A 597 36.99 30.70 32.15
C GLN A 597 37.26 29.30 31.59
N SER A 598 37.43 29.21 30.26
CA SER A 598 37.57 27.97 29.49
C SER A 598 38.36 28.22 28.20
N ASP A 599 38.86 27.17 27.56
CA ASP A 599 39.47 27.23 26.22
C ASP A 599 38.48 26.98 25.07
N SER A 600 37.23 26.65 25.42
CA SER A 600 36.06 26.60 24.53
C SER A 600 35.01 27.59 25.02
N PHE A 601 34.42 28.36 24.09
CA PHE A 601 33.38 29.34 24.42
C PHE A 601 32.07 28.65 24.87
N GLU A 602 31.69 27.64 24.09
CA GLU A 602 30.43 26.89 24.14
C GLU A 602 30.28 26.14 25.48
N ASP A 603 31.37 25.50 25.90
CA ASP A 603 31.42 24.61 27.07
C ASP A 603 31.27 25.35 28.40
N MET A 604 31.38 26.69 28.43
CA MET A 604 31.10 27.48 29.63
C MET A 604 29.61 27.47 30.00
N TRP A 605 28.71 27.28 29.03
CA TRP A 605 27.25 27.41 29.21
C TRP A 605 26.71 26.62 30.40
N LEU A 606 26.92 25.30 30.44
CA LEU A 606 26.38 24.42 31.48
C LEU A 606 26.83 24.84 32.89
N VAL A 607 28.11 25.20 33.03
CA VAL A 607 28.69 25.60 34.32
C VAL A 607 28.17 26.97 34.76
N VAL A 608 28.00 27.93 33.84
CA VAL A 608 27.36 29.22 34.17
C VAL A 608 25.88 29.00 34.56
N LYS A 609 25.12 28.20 33.81
CA LYS A 609 23.72 27.90 34.12
C LYS A 609 23.57 27.31 35.51
N GLU A 610 24.31 26.24 35.81
CA GLU A 610 24.26 25.54 37.09
C GLU A 610 24.67 26.47 38.26
N LEU A 611 25.75 27.25 38.10
CA LEU A 611 26.21 28.23 39.09
C LEU A 611 25.10 29.23 39.45
N LEU A 612 24.45 29.82 38.44
CA LEU A 612 23.44 30.86 38.67
C LEU A 612 22.11 30.28 39.21
N GLN A 613 21.75 29.05 38.85
CA GLN A 613 20.60 28.34 39.42
C GLN A 613 20.86 27.92 40.88
N ARG A 614 22.06 27.41 41.20
CA ARG A 614 22.42 27.08 42.58
C ARG A 614 22.50 28.32 43.47
N PHE A 615 22.96 29.47 42.96
CA PHE A 615 22.88 30.73 43.69
C PHE A 615 21.44 31.12 44.03
N ASP A 616 20.49 31.04 43.09
CA ASP A 616 19.08 31.34 43.38
C ASP A 616 18.54 30.44 44.49
N GLN A 617 18.76 29.13 44.38
CA GLN A 617 18.36 28.17 45.40
C GLN A 617 19.02 28.43 46.77
N HIS A 618 20.29 28.84 46.78
CA HIS A 618 21.04 29.14 48.01
C HIS A 618 20.53 30.40 48.69
N PHE A 619 20.41 31.51 47.97
CA PHE A 619 19.94 32.78 48.52
C PHE A 619 18.45 32.75 48.88
N ALA A 620 17.61 32.02 48.13
CA ALA A 620 16.22 31.77 48.51
C ALA A 620 16.10 30.96 49.82
N LYS A 621 16.95 29.93 50.03
CA LYS A 621 17.02 29.18 51.30
C LYS A 621 17.50 30.04 52.48
N LEU A 622 18.28 31.08 52.22
CA LEU A 622 18.68 32.11 53.21
C LEU A 622 17.63 33.23 53.37
N GLY A 623 16.49 33.17 52.67
CA GLY A 623 15.41 34.16 52.76
C GLY A 623 15.68 35.49 52.03
N VAL A 624 16.76 35.58 51.25
CA VAL A 624 17.15 36.77 50.48
C VAL A 624 16.25 36.89 49.25
N LYS A 625 15.33 37.89 49.27
CA LYS A 625 14.34 38.10 48.20
C LYS A 625 14.79 39.06 47.09
N ASP A 626 15.88 39.79 47.32
CA ASP A 626 16.39 40.85 46.45
C ASP A 626 17.70 40.46 45.73
N PHE A 627 18.00 39.17 45.65
CA PHE A 627 19.20 38.68 44.94
C PHE A 627 19.16 39.11 43.46
N ARG A 628 20.26 39.71 43.01
CA ARG A 628 20.45 40.19 41.63
C ARG A 628 21.78 39.71 41.09
N LYS A 629 21.71 39.26 39.84
CA LYS A 629 22.84 38.84 38.99
C LYS A 629 22.89 39.79 37.79
N SER A 630 24.07 40.22 37.39
CA SER A 630 24.25 41.09 36.23
C SER A 630 25.53 40.77 35.46
N PHE A 631 25.57 41.18 34.19
CA PHE A 631 26.75 41.06 33.34
C PHE A 631 27.20 42.46 32.91
N SER A 632 28.43 42.84 33.25
CA SER A 632 29.00 44.17 32.96
C SER A 632 30.04 44.17 31.82
N GLY A 633 30.17 43.06 31.08
CA GLY A 633 31.11 42.91 29.97
C GLY A 633 30.51 43.23 28.61
N SER A 634 31.34 43.19 27.56
CA SER A 634 30.88 43.18 26.17
C SER A 634 30.33 41.80 25.79
N LEU A 635 29.26 41.74 25.01
CA LEU A 635 28.73 40.48 24.47
C LEU A 635 29.74 39.83 23.51
N PRO A 636 30.03 38.52 23.65
CA PRO A 636 31.03 37.79 22.84
C PRO A 636 30.51 37.41 21.44
N LEU A 637 29.97 38.39 20.71
CA LEU A 637 29.35 38.16 19.40
C LEU A 637 30.31 37.60 18.35
N GLN A 638 31.59 37.98 18.40
CA GLN A 638 32.58 37.50 17.43
C GLN A 638 32.84 36.00 17.58
N ASP A 639 32.93 35.50 18.81
CA ASP A 639 33.18 34.08 19.10
C ASP A 639 31.95 33.24 18.76
N TYR A 640 30.77 33.73 19.16
CA TYR A 640 29.47 33.17 18.79
C TYR A 640 29.29 33.05 17.26
N PHE A 641 29.70 34.06 16.49
CA PHE A 641 29.61 34.05 15.03
C PHE A 641 30.58 33.07 14.35
N LEU A 642 31.61 32.56 15.05
CA LEU A 642 32.46 31.47 14.54
C LEU A 642 31.75 30.12 14.66
N SER A 643 31.02 29.84 15.75
CA SER A 643 30.17 28.64 15.86
C SER A 643 29.06 28.63 14.80
N VAL A 644 28.47 29.80 14.50
CA VAL A 644 27.51 29.97 13.40
C VAL A 644 28.13 29.64 12.02
N ASP A 645 29.33 30.14 11.73
CA ASP A 645 30.00 29.82 10.45
C ASP A 645 30.37 28.34 10.33
N HIS A 646 30.85 27.72 11.42
CA HIS A 646 31.22 26.32 11.43
C HIS A 646 30.02 25.39 11.16
N HIS A 647 28.88 25.69 11.78
CA HIS A 647 27.61 25.01 11.53
C HIS A 647 27.16 25.15 10.07
N PHE A 648 27.09 26.39 9.56
CA PHE A 648 26.69 26.67 8.19
C PHE A 648 27.59 25.98 7.15
N GLN A 649 28.91 25.96 7.38
CA GLN A 649 29.86 25.25 6.51
C GLN A 649 29.56 23.74 6.45
N LEU A 650 29.21 23.11 7.57
CA LEU A 650 28.84 21.69 7.61
C LEU A 650 27.48 21.41 6.93
N ARG A 651 26.51 22.34 6.99
CA ARG A 651 25.27 22.25 6.20
C ARG A 651 25.53 22.37 4.70
N VAL A 652 26.38 23.30 4.28
CA VAL A 652 26.79 23.46 2.87
C VAL A 652 27.53 22.21 2.36
N SER A 653 28.42 21.62 3.17
CA SER A 653 29.06 20.34 2.85
C SER A 653 28.06 19.18 2.77
N ALA A 654 27.06 19.12 3.66
CA ALA A 654 25.99 18.10 3.61
C ALA A 654 25.22 18.16 2.28
N GLN A 655 24.84 19.36 1.83
CA GLN A 655 24.20 19.55 0.53
C GLN A 655 25.09 19.09 -0.63
N GLN A 656 26.39 19.44 -0.61
CA GLN A 656 27.34 19.00 -1.64
C GLN A 656 27.47 17.47 -1.72
N TYR A 657 27.54 16.78 -0.58
CA TYR A 657 27.54 15.32 -0.54
C TYR A 657 26.21 14.73 -1.06
N GLN A 658 25.07 15.32 -0.68
CA GLN A 658 23.76 14.89 -1.17
C GLN A 658 23.62 15.04 -2.69
N ASP A 659 24.08 16.16 -3.25
CA ASP A 659 24.07 16.43 -4.68
C ASP A 659 24.96 15.42 -5.44
N LEU A 660 26.21 15.24 -5.01
CA LEU A 660 27.16 14.28 -5.60
C LEU A 660 26.66 12.83 -5.52
N LEU A 661 26.08 12.43 -4.38
CA LEU A 661 25.50 11.10 -4.20
C LEU A 661 24.27 10.93 -5.10
N SER A 662 23.47 11.97 -5.30
CA SER A 662 22.35 11.94 -6.26
C SER A 662 22.81 11.72 -7.70
N GLU A 663 23.90 12.38 -8.15
CA GLU A 663 24.50 12.15 -9.46
C GLU A 663 24.97 10.71 -9.63
N ARG A 664 25.73 10.18 -8.65
CA ARG A 664 26.24 8.80 -8.71
C ARG A 664 25.11 7.78 -8.62
N ALA A 665 24.05 8.04 -7.87
CA ALA A 665 22.85 7.21 -7.85
C ALA A 665 22.05 7.26 -9.17
N VAL A 666 22.08 8.36 -9.93
CA VAL A 666 21.54 8.41 -11.30
C VAL A 666 22.42 7.59 -12.25
N GLN A 667 23.75 7.77 -12.20
CA GLN A 667 24.71 7.01 -13.02
C GLN A 667 24.60 5.50 -12.76
N PHE A 668 24.60 5.08 -11.51
CA PHE A 668 24.48 3.68 -11.09
C PHE A 668 23.20 3.03 -11.63
N ARG A 669 22.05 3.69 -11.45
CA ARG A 669 20.75 3.23 -11.98
C ARG A 669 20.74 3.18 -13.52
N ALA A 670 21.44 4.08 -14.21
CA ALA A 670 21.56 4.04 -15.67
C ALA A 670 22.37 2.83 -16.15
N ILE A 671 23.49 2.51 -15.48
CA ILE A 671 24.31 1.32 -15.75
C ILE A 671 23.49 0.04 -15.49
N GLN A 672 22.80 -0.04 -14.35
CA GLN A 672 21.92 -1.17 -14.01
C GLN A 672 20.83 -1.40 -15.08
N ARG A 673 20.11 -0.35 -15.52
CA ARG A 673 19.10 -0.47 -16.60
C ARG A 673 19.73 -1.00 -17.90
N ARG A 674 20.95 -0.55 -18.24
CA ARG A 674 21.67 -1.00 -19.44
C ARG A 674 22.10 -2.47 -19.33
N LEU A 675 22.57 -2.91 -18.17
CA LEU A 675 22.91 -4.31 -17.88
C LEU A 675 21.67 -5.21 -17.91
N LEU A 676 20.56 -4.82 -17.27
CA LEU A 676 19.28 -5.55 -17.34
C LEU A 676 18.76 -5.69 -18.77
N THR A 677 18.92 -4.65 -19.60
CA THR A 677 18.58 -4.71 -21.04
C THR A 677 19.45 -5.71 -21.79
N ARG A 678 20.74 -5.86 -21.42
CA ARG A 678 21.65 -6.86 -21.98
C ARG A 678 21.35 -8.28 -21.50
N PHE A 679 21.05 -8.47 -20.21
CA PHE A 679 20.71 -9.78 -19.64
C PHE A 679 19.33 -10.31 -20.09
N LYS A 680 18.44 -9.45 -20.59
CA LYS A 680 17.16 -9.85 -21.21
C LYS A 680 17.31 -10.29 -22.68
N ASP A 681 18.45 -10.02 -23.31
CA ASP A 681 18.71 -10.47 -24.68
C ASP A 681 18.92 -12.00 -24.70
N LYS A 682 18.34 -12.69 -25.68
CA LYS A 682 18.54 -14.13 -25.87
C LYS A 682 19.92 -14.45 -26.48
N THR A 683 20.59 -13.44 -27.03
CA THR A 683 21.94 -13.54 -27.58
C THR A 683 22.95 -12.96 -26.60
N PRO A 684 24.06 -13.67 -26.27
CA PRO A 684 25.02 -13.21 -25.28
C PRO A 684 25.91 -12.08 -25.84
N ALA A 685 25.40 -10.86 -25.80
CA ALA A 685 26.15 -9.66 -26.15
C ALA A 685 27.22 -9.37 -25.08
N PRO A 686 28.48 -9.05 -25.46
CA PRO A 686 29.53 -8.75 -24.50
C PRO A 686 29.19 -7.50 -23.68
N LEU A 687 29.50 -7.53 -22.38
CA LEU A 687 29.12 -6.47 -21.44
C LEU A 687 29.89 -5.15 -21.61
N GLN A 688 30.94 -5.11 -22.44
CA GLN A 688 31.70 -3.90 -22.78
C GLN A 688 32.17 -3.12 -21.53
N ASN A 689 32.68 -3.85 -20.54
CA ASN A 689 33.20 -3.35 -19.26
C ASN A 689 32.16 -2.61 -18.37
N LEU A 690 30.86 -2.71 -18.69
CA LEU A 690 29.77 -2.11 -17.88
C LEU A 690 29.68 -2.70 -16.46
N ASP A 691 30.17 -3.92 -16.27
CA ASP A 691 30.41 -4.56 -14.98
C ASP A 691 31.47 -3.83 -14.15
N THR A 692 32.66 -3.60 -14.70
CA THR A 692 33.73 -2.83 -14.02
C THR A 692 33.31 -1.38 -13.75
N LEU A 693 32.51 -0.78 -14.64
CA LEU A 693 31.94 0.55 -14.45
C LEU A 693 30.86 0.57 -13.35
N LEU A 694 30.07 -0.50 -13.21
CA LEU A 694 29.10 -0.64 -12.12
C LEU A 694 29.83 -0.74 -10.77
N GLU A 695 30.88 -1.55 -10.68
CA GLU A 695 31.70 -1.72 -9.48
C GLU A 695 32.40 -0.42 -9.08
N ALA A 696 33.08 0.25 -10.02
CA ALA A 696 33.71 1.55 -9.77
C ALA A 696 32.70 2.66 -9.38
N THR A 697 31.47 2.62 -9.91
CA THR A 697 30.41 3.54 -9.49
C THR A 697 29.86 3.18 -8.11
N TYR A 698 29.76 1.89 -7.78
CA TYR A 698 29.35 1.42 -6.46
C TYR A 698 30.33 1.86 -5.36
N SER A 699 31.64 1.67 -5.56
CA SER A 699 32.66 2.15 -4.61
C SER A 699 32.61 3.66 -4.40
N GLN A 700 32.31 4.45 -5.44
CA GLN A 700 32.10 5.90 -5.31
C GLN A 700 30.84 6.24 -4.51
N VAL A 701 29.74 5.50 -4.69
CA VAL A 701 28.52 5.69 -3.88
C VAL A 701 28.77 5.37 -2.41
N MET A 702 29.48 4.27 -2.11
CA MET A 702 29.82 3.89 -0.73
C MET A 702 30.70 4.95 -0.05
N ALA A 703 31.80 5.37 -0.69
CA ALA A 703 32.70 6.38 -0.13
C ALA A 703 32.02 7.76 0.05
N LEU A 704 31.07 8.13 -0.82
CA LEU A 704 30.26 9.34 -0.64
C LEU A 704 29.22 9.19 0.48
N ALA A 705 28.68 8.00 0.72
CA ALA A 705 27.76 7.74 1.82
C ALA A 705 28.48 7.80 3.18
N GLU A 706 29.64 7.16 3.29
CA GLU A 706 30.52 7.22 4.47
C GLU A 706 30.90 8.67 4.80
N ALA A 707 31.38 9.44 3.82
CA ALA A 707 31.71 10.86 4.01
C ALA A 707 30.49 11.74 4.36
N ALA A 708 29.30 11.40 3.88
CA ALA A 708 28.06 12.09 4.23
C ALA A 708 27.61 11.78 5.67
N GLU A 709 27.80 10.55 6.16
CA GLU A 709 27.51 10.16 7.54
C GLU A 709 28.49 10.80 8.53
N ASP A 710 29.79 10.83 8.22
CA ASP A 710 30.80 11.57 8.99
C ASP A 710 30.44 13.07 9.08
N ASN A 711 30.08 13.69 7.95
CA ASN A 711 29.67 15.09 7.92
C ASN A 711 28.37 15.32 8.71
N ARG A 712 27.42 14.38 8.70
CA ARG A 712 26.19 14.46 9.51
C ARG A 712 26.51 14.39 11.00
N ALA A 713 27.38 13.49 11.44
CA ALA A 713 27.79 13.39 12.85
C ALA A 713 28.51 14.67 13.32
N LEU A 714 29.36 15.26 12.48
CA LEU A 714 29.99 16.55 12.75
C LEU A 714 28.96 17.71 12.77
N LEU A 715 27.96 17.71 11.89
CA LEU A 715 26.88 18.71 11.87
C LEU A 715 26.02 18.63 13.15
N GLU A 716 25.64 17.43 13.59
CA GLU A 716 24.89 17.21 14.83
C GLU A 716 25.69 17.71 16.06
N GLN A 717 26.99 17.44 16.11
CA GLN A 717 27.89 17.98 17.13
C GLN A 717 27.99 19.52 17.06
N ALA A 718 28.15 20.09 15.87
CA ALA A 718 28.26 21.53 15.66
C ALA A 718 26.95 22.27 16.00
N PHE A 719 25.80 21.64 15.75
CA PHE A 719 24.49 22.18 16.12
C PHE A 719 24.32 22.24 17.64
N VAL A 720 24.60 21.14 18.36
CA VAL A 720 24.53 21.13 19.85
C VAL A 720 25.50 22.14 20.46
N ARG A 721 26.70 22.29 19.89
CA ARG A 721 27.66 23.35 20.25
C ARG A 721 27.12 24.76 20.03
N LEU A 722 26.54 25.01 18.87
CA LEU A 722 25.88 26.29 18.55
C LEU A 722 24.73 26.58 19.52
N ARG A 723 23.88 25.59 19.87
CA ARG A 723 22.85 25.77 20.90
C ARG A 723 23.43 26.26 22.23
N SER A 724 24.52 25.65 22.71
CA SER A 724 25.19 26.07 23.95
C SER A 724 25.69 27.52 23.86
N ALA A 725 26.28 27.89 22.71
CA ALA A 725 26.70 29.26 22.42
C ALA A 725 25.53 30.25 22.42
N THR A 726 24.40 29.87 21.82
CA THR A 726 23.17 30.68 21.75
C THR A 726 22.51 30.85 23.12
N HIS A 727 22.35 29.77 23.90
CA HIS A 727 21.83 29.85 25.26
C HIS A 727 22.70 30.75 26.15
N LEU A 728 24.03 30.65 26.03
CA LEU A 728 24.96 31.53 26.73
C LEU A 728 24.80 32.99 26.29
N LEU A 729 24.62 33.26 24.99
CA LEU A 729 24.34 34.61 24.48
C LEU A 729 23.01 35.17 25.04
N VAL A 730 21.94 34.36 25.08
CA VAL A 730 20.64 34.77 25.65
C VAL A 730 20.75 35.09 27.14
N LEU A 731 21.48 34.27 27.91
CA LEU A 731 21.73 34.53 29.32
C LEU A 731 22.57 35.79 29.54
N LEU A 732 23.60 36.04 28.72
CA LEU A 732 24.39 37.27 28.82
C LEU A 732 23.55 38.51 28.46
N LEU A 733 22.65 38.41 27.48
CA LEU A 733 21.68 39.48 27.15
C LEU A 733 20.71 39.76 28.30
N SER A 734 20.14 38.72 28.93
CA SER A 734 19.18 38.90 30.03
C SER A 734 19.84 39.48 31.29
N LEU A 735 21.06 39.06 31.61
CA LEU A 735 21.88 39.60 32.70
C LEU A 735 22.44 41.01 32.41
N TRP A 736 22.59 41.40 31.14
CA TRP A 736 23.09 42.73 30.76
C TRP A 736 22.00 43.81 30.83
N GLN A 737 20.77 43.49 30.40
CA GLN A 737 19.65 44.45 30.29
C GLN A 737 18.52 44.23 31.30
N GLY A 738 18.69 43.30 32.25
CA GLY A 738 17.72 42.99 33.28
C GLY A 738 16.36 42.58 32.71
N LEU A 739 16.37 41.65 31.74
CA LEU A 739 15.16 41.21 31.04
C LEU A 739 14.25 40.38 31.97
N THR A 740 12.93 40.46 31.76
CA THR A 740 11.97 39.61 32.50
C THR A 740 12.08 38.14 32.06
N PRO A 741 11.58 37.17 32.85
CA PRO A 741 11.47 35.78 32.39
C PRO A 741 10.75 35.67 31.04
N ASP A 742 9.65 36.40 30.83
CA ASP A 742 8.89 36.37 29.56
C ASP A 742 9.71 36.90 28.38
N GLN A 743 10.47 37.98 28.58
CA GLN A 743 11.37 38.53 27.55
C GLN A 743 12.55 37.59 27.27
N THR A 744 13.00 36.85 28.27
CA THR A 744 14.02 35.81 28.10
C THR A 744 13.46 34.62 27.32
N ALA A 745 12.23 34.16 27.62
CA ALA A 745 11.54 33.12 26.88
C ALA A 745 11.27 33.50 25.41
N ILE A 746 10.93 34.77 25.13
CA ILE A 746 10.81 35.29 23.76
C ILE A 746 12.17 35.22 23.04
N LEU A 747 13.29 35.55 23.70
CA LEU A 747 14.62 35.41 23.11
C LEU A 747 15.03 33.96 22.88
N GLU A 748 14.76 33.05 23.83
CA GLU A 748 15.01 31.62 23.65
C GLU A 748 14.22 31.08 22.46
N ALA A 749 12.91 31.35 22.36
CA ALA A 749 12.10 30.94 21.22
C ALA A 749 12.54 31.57 19.88
N THR A 750 13.12 32.78 19.90
CA THR A 750 13.61 33.48 18.70
C THR A 750 14.95 32.94 18.20
N LEU A 751 15.87 32.60 19.11
CA LEU A 751 17.24 32.22 18.78
C LEU A 751 17.49 30.70 18.83
N LEU A 752 16.62 29.92 19.48
CA LEU A 752 16.65 28.45 19.52
C LEU A 752 15.34 27.84 18.96
N PRO A 753 14.92 28.18 17.72
CA PRO A 753 13.61 27.80 17.18
C PRO A 753 13.42 26.30 16.86
N LEU A 754 14.52 25.53 16.80
CA LEU A 754 14.52 24.11 16.44
C LEU A 754 15.15 23.26 17.54
N LEU A 755 14.78 21.98 17.62
CA LEU A 755 15.43 20.97 18.48
C LEU A 755 16.50 20.15 17.75
N GLN A 756 16.41 20.05 16.42
CA GLN A 756 17.39 19.42 15.54
C GLN A 756 17.26 20.05 14.14
N ASP A 757 18.36 20.13 13.40
CA ASP A 757 18.35 20.53 11.98
C ASP A 757 17.78 19.42 11.08
N THR A 758 17.06 19.80 10.03
CA THR A 758 16.52 18.87 9.02
C THR A 758 16.99 19.25 7.61
N PRO A 759 16.96 18.34 6.62
CA PRO A 759 17.38 18.65 5.25
C PRO A 759 16.58 19.78 4.58
N GLN A 760 15.34 20.04 5.01
CA GLN A 760 14.46 21.07 4.46
C GLN A 760 14.45 22.36 5.28
N LEU A 761 14.70 22.27 6.59
CA LEU A 761 14.64 23.38 7.53
C LEU A 761 15.69 23.21 8.63
N GLY A 762 16.61 24.18 8.70
CA GLY A 762 17.61 24.27 9.74
C GLY A 762 17.67 25.65 10.39
N TRP A 763 18.66 25.81 11.25
CA TRP A 763 18.71 26.90 12.23
C TRP A 763 18.85 28.29 11.60
N GLU A 764 19.70 28.48 10.59
CA GLU A 764 20.03 29.80 10.06
C GLU A 764 18.81 30.54 9.50
N GLU A 765 18.05 29.91 8.59
CA GLU A 765 16.84 30.48 7.99
C GLU A 765 15.70 30.66 9.00
N SER A 766 15.58 29.75 9.97
CA SER A 766 14.58 29.82 11.03
C SER A 766 14.86 30.99 11.99
N CYS A 767 16.12 31.13 12.40
CA CYS A 767 16.59 32.23 13.26
C CYS A 767 16.53 33.57 12.52
N ASP A 768 16.93 33.63 11.24
CA ASP A 768 16.84 34.86 10.45
C ASP A 768 15.40 35.35 10.29
N ALA A 769 14.45 34.43 10.07
CA ALA A 769 13.03 34.74 9.99
C ALA A 769 12.48 35.25 11.34
N ALA A 770 12.76 34.56 12.44
CA ALA A 770 12.30 34.94 13.78
C ALA A 770 12.90 36.28 14.25
N VAL A 771 14.21 36.48 14.09
CA VAL A 771 14.89 37.74 14.41
C VAL A 771 14.40 38.87 13.51
N SER A 772 14.21 38.63 12.20
CA SER A 772 13.65 39.63 11.28
C SER A 772 12.23 40.04 11.67
N HIS A 773 11.41 39.10 12.17
CA HIS A 773 10.07 39.41 12.68
C HIS A 773 10.16 40.28 13.94
N LEU A 774 10.92 39.87 14.95
CA LEU A 774 11.08 40.58 16.23
C LEU A 774 11.65 42.00 16.05
N LEU A 775 12.61 42.16 15.14
CA LEU A 775 13.18 43.46 14.74
C LEU A 775 12.18 44.38 14.02
N ARG A 776 11.13 43.82 13.40
CA ARG A 776 10.08 44.55 12.69
C ARG A 776 8.90 44.89 13.61
N SER A 777 8.47 43.97 14.47
CA SER A 777 7.30 44.12 15.33
C SER A 777 7.58 44.88 16.63
N CYS A 778 8.67 44.54 17.33
CA CYS A 778 8.91 45.02 18.70
C CYS A 778 10.00 46.11 18.79
N LEU A 779 10.95 46.11 17.85
CA LEU A 779 12.18 46.91 17.95
C LEU A 779 12.42 47.87 16.77
N SER A 780 11.43 48.13 15.92
CA SER A 780 11.58 49.03 14.78
C SER A 780 11.46 50.50 15.18
N GLN A 781 12.45 51.33 14.84
CA GLN A 781 12.45 52.77 15.15
C GLN A 781 11.71 53.63 14.12
N SER A 782 11.44 53.12 12.91
CA SER A 782 10.65 53.82 11.90
C SER A 782 9.83 52.86 11.02
N PRO A 783 8.68 53.31 10.46
CA PRO A 783 7.94 52.53 9.47
C PRO A 783 8.70 52.36 8.14
N LYS A 784 9.75 53.16 7.88
CA LYS A 784 10.64 52.96 6.74
C LYS A 784 11.57 51.76 6.96
N ASP A 785 12.06 51.53 8.18
CA ASP A 785 12.86 50.33 8.48
C ASP A 785 12.04 49.05 8.36
N GLN A 786 10.77 49.09 8.80
CA GLN A 786 9.82 47.99 8.65
C GLN A 786 9.63 47.59 7.18
N ALA A 787 9.63 48.57 6.27
CA ALA A 787 9.33 48.41 4.85
C ALA A 787 10.55 48.26 3.92
N THR A 788 11.78 48.60 4.35
CA THR A 788 12.94 48.71 3.43
C THR A 788 14.09 47.77 3.76
N THR A 789 14.38 47.55 5.05
CA THR A 789 15.55 46.77 5.51
C THR A 789 15.17 45.38 6.01
N LEU A 790 13.95 45.23 6.54
CA LEU A 790 13.43 43.97 7.10
C LEU A 790 12.29 43.36 6.27
N ALA A 791 11.80 44.06 5.24
CA ALA A 791 10.82 43.53 4.30
C ALA A 791 11.49 42.70 3.20
N GLN A 792 10.78 41.70 2.68
CA GLN A 792 11.34 40.76 1.69
C GLN A 792 11.27 41.32 0.27
N THR A 793 12.42 41.50 -0.36
CA THR A 793 12.55 41.49 -1.83
C THR A 793 12.39 40.05 -2.36
N GLY A 794 11.22 39.44 -2.14
CA GLY A 794 10.83 38.15 -2.70
C GLY A 794 10.54 37.01 -1.70
N GLY A 795 9.44 37.12 -0.95
CA GLY A 795 8.80 35.98 -0.27
C GLY A 795 9.46 35.47 1.02
N LEU A 796 8.68 34.71 1.80
CA LEU A 796 9.11 34.06 3.05
C LEU A 796 9.57 32.62 2.74
N VAL A 797 10.59 32.50 1.90
CA VAL A 797 11.19 31.21 1.54
C VAL A 797 12.11 30.77 2.67
N LEU A 798 11.62 29.87 3.52
CA LEU A 798 12.47 29.11 4.44
C LEU A 798 13.27 28.10 3.62
N GLY A 799 14.58 28.29 3.57
CA GLY A 799 15.52 27.42 2.86
C GLY A 799 16.96 27.93 3.04
N LEU A 800 17.93 27.07 2.78
CA LEU A 800 19.35 27.30 3.07
C LEU A 800 19.84 28.65 2.46
N PRO A 801 20.37 29.58 3.28
CA PRO A 801 20.85 30.87 2.79
C PRO A 801 22.19 30.72 2.03
N GLN A 802 22.55 31.74 1.24
CA GLN A 802 23.83 31.76 0.51
C GLN A 802 25.03 32.12 1.41
N ASP A 803 24.80 32.92 2.46
CA ASP A 803 25.81 33.27 3.45
C ASP A 803 25.18 33.50 4.85
N THR A 804 26.04 33.56 5.88
CA THR A 804 25.65 33.90 7.25
C THR A 804 25.65 35.42 7.52
N ALA A 805 26.05 36.24 6.55
CA ALA A 805 26.33 37.67 6.76
C ALA A 805 25.06 38.50 6.98
N ARG A 806 23.90 38.08 6.44
CA ARG A 806 22.59 38.66 6.79
C ARG A 806 22.21 38.38 8.24
N LEU A 807 22.20 37.10 8.62
CA LEU A 807 21.83 36.62 9.95
C LEU A 807 22.67 37.28 11.05
N LYS A 808 23.99 37.34 10.87
CA LYS A 808 24.91 38.02 11.81
C LYS A 808 24.58 39.50 12.00
N LYS A 809 24.29 40.22 10.91
CA LYS A 809 23.87 41.64 10.98
C LYS A 809 22.56 41.80 11.74
N HIS A 810 21.60 40.91 11.53
CA HIS A 810 20.33 40.92 12.24
C HIS A 810 20.49 40.59 13.74
N ILE A 811 21.28 39.58 14.11
CA ILE A 811 21.56 39.26 15.52
C ILE A 811 22.33 40.41 16.20
N ALA A 812 23.33 41.01 15.54
CA ALA A 812 24.04 42.16 16.08
C ALA A 812 23.11 43.38 16.28
N LEU A 813 22.20 43.63 15.33
CA LEU A 813 21.20 44.70 15.42
C LEU A 813 20.15 44.43 16.52
N LEU A 814 19.79 43.16 16.75
CA LEU A 814 18.93 42.75 17.88
C LEU A 814 19.60 43.07 19.21
N CYS A 815 20.88 42.67 19.37
CA CYS A 815 21.66 42.93 20.58
C CYS A 815 21.85 44.44 20.82
N ASP A 816 22.13 45.22 19.77
CA ASP A 816 22.27 46.69 19.85
C ASP A 816 20.96 47.39 20.25
N ARG A 817 19.83 47.00 19.65
CA ARG A 817 18.51 47.60 19.95
C ARG A 817 18.01 47.24 21.36
N ILE A 818 18.25 46.01 21.82
CA ILE A 818 18.00 45.61 23.22
C ILE A 818 18.95 46.37 24.15
N GLY A 819 20.23 46.52 23.76
CA GLY A 819 21.23 47.32 24.47
C GLY A 819 20.88 48.81 24.64
N LYS A 820 20.06 49.34 23.75
CA LYS A 820 19.50 50.71 23.77
C LYS A 820 18.17 50.80 24.52
N GLY A 821 17.82 49.80 25.33
CA GLY A 821 16.61 49.77 26.17
C GLY A 821 15.36 49.23 25.45
N GLY A 822 15.50 48.65 24.27
CA GLY A 822 14.39 48.01 23.55
C GLY A 822 13.78 46.85 24.35
N ARG A 823 12.46 46.82 24.44
CA ARG A 823 11.69 45.78 25.14
C ARG A 823 11.01 44.84 24.15
N LEU A 824 10.77 43.61 24.60
CA LEU A 824 10.14 42.55 23.80
C LEU A 824 8.74 42.28 24.34
N THR A 825 7.76 42.21 23.46
CA THR A 825 6.36 41.92 23.76
C THR A 825 5.72 41.18 22.58
N LEU A 826 4.99 40.11 22.85
CA LEU A 826 4.17 39.42 21.84
C LEU A 826 2.73 39.98 21.77
N ALA A 827 2.35 40.83 22.73
CA ALA A 827 1.05 41.49 22.74
C ALA A 827 0.91 42.43 21.53
N SER A 828 -0.18 42.27 20.78
CA SER A 828 -0.50 43.10 19.63
C SER A 828 -1.12 44.44 20.05
N ASP A 829 -0.34 45.29 20.73
CA ASP A 829 -0.66 46.71 20.94
C ASP A 829 -0.69 47.51 19.61
N ALA A 830 -0.42 46.83 18.50
CA ALA A 830 -0.78 47.22 17.14
C ALA A 830 -2.31 47.25 16.88
N ASN A 831 -3.09 47.80 17.81
CA ASN A 831 -4.39 48.41 17.50
C ASN A 831 -4.21 49.88 17.00
N VAL A 832 -2.99 50.20 16.56
CA VAL A 832 -2.71 51.36 15.71
C VAL A 832 -3.46 51.17 14.40
N GLN A 833 -4.42 52.05 14.14
CA GLN A 833 -5.23 52.02 12.92
C GLN A 833 -4.32 52.00 11.68
N VAL A 834 -4.46 50.96 10.85
CA VAL A 834 -3.92 50.97 9.49
C VAL A 834 -4.53 52.17 8.77
N PRO A 835 -3.73 53.08 8.18
CA PRO A 835 -4.27 54.23 7.45
C PRO A 835 -5.28 53.77 6.39
N ALA A 836 -6.47 54.38 6.38
CA ALA A 836 -7.68 53.82 5.78
C ALA A 836 -7.69 53.83 4.24
N GLN A 837 -6.86 53.00 3.60
CA GLN A 837 -6.80 52.80 2.16
C GLN A 837 -6.65 51.33 1.69
N VAL A 838 -6.81 50.34 2.59
CA VAL A 838 -6.94 48.90 2.17
C VAL A 838 -8.06 48.14 2.92
N GLN A 839 -9.03 48.84 3.51
CA GLN A 839 -10.27 48.23 4.00
C GLN A 839 -11.45 48.57 3.08
N ASN A 840 -11.53 47.84 1.97
CA ASN A 840 -12.70 47.78 1.09
C ASN A 840 -12.61 46.52 0.22
N LEU A 841 -13.10 45.38 0.76
CA LEU A 841 -13.56 44.15 0.05
C LEU A 841 -13.84 42.98 1.03
N ALA A 842 -14.42 43.27 2.20
CA ALA A 842 -14.89 42.24 3.15
C ALA A 842 -15.99 42.80 4.07
N ALA A 843 -17.23 42.78 3.60
CA ALA A 843 -18.42 43.03 4.42
C ALA A 843 -19.34 41.79 4.33
N PRO A 844 -19.90 41.29 5.46
CA PRO A 844 -20.65 40.03 5.47
C PRO A 844 -22.16 40.23 5.26
N GLY A 845 -22.82 39.21 4.70
CA GLY A 845 -24.28 39.04 4.73
C GLY A 845 -25.00 39.40 3.43
N GLY A 846 -25.48 38.38 2.72
CA GLY A 846 -26.23 38.52 1.47
C GLY A 846 -26.38 37.17 0.77
N VAL A 847 -27.24 36.30 1.28
CA VAL A 847 -27.54 34.99 0.69
C VAL A 847 -28.76 35.12 -0.22
N GLU A 848 -28.54 35.06 -1.53
CA GLU A 848 -29.57 34.68 -2.50
C GLU A 848 -29.02 33.58 -3.43
N THR A 849 -29.94 32.84 -4.03
CA THR A 849 -29.73 31.51 -4.60
C THR A 849 -28.90 31.49 -5.89
N ILE A 850 -28.06 30.46 -6.02
CA ILE A 850 -27.58 29.97 -7.32
C ILE A 850 -28.19 28.57 -7.51
N ALA A 851 -28.72 28.31 -8.71
CA ALA A 851 -29.49 27.10 -8.99
C ALA A 851 -28.61 25.85 -9.15
N GLU A 852 -29.18 24.69 -8.82
CA GLU A 852 -28.62 23.39 -9.14
C GLU A 852 -28.71 23.12 -10.65
N VAL A 853 -27.59 22.70 -11.25
CA VAL A 853 -27.56 21.90 -12.49
C VAL A 853 -26.54 20.78 -12.26
N ALA A 854 -26.91 19.55 -12.60
CA ALA A 854 -26.14 18.37 -12.26
C ALA A 854 -24.81 18.25 -13.04
N GLY A 855 -23.87 17.54 -12.43
CA GLY A 855 -22.69 16.97 -13.08
C GLY A 855 -22.38 15.64 -12.39
N ASP A 856 -22.24 14.57 -13.19
CA ASP A 856 -22.12 13.21 -12.69
C ASP A 856 -20.78 12.93 -11.98
N ALA A 857 -20.77 11.84 -11.20
CA ALA A 857 -19.57 11.32 -10.57
C ALA A 857 -18.79 10.38 -11.51
N GLU A 858 -17.47 10.57 -11.60
CA GLU A 858 -16.52 9.55 -12.02
C GLU A 858 -15.48 9.32 -10.91
N GLU A 859 -14.99 8.10 -10.79
CA GLU A 859 -14.18 7.63 -9.66
C GLU A 859 -12.67 7.94 -9.83
N MET A 860 -11.94 7.98 -8.71
CA MET A 860 -10.48 8.15 -8.71
C MET A 860 -9.75 6.81 -8.86
N GLU A 861 -8.97 6.67 -9.95
CA GLU A 861 -7.85 5.71 -10.03
C GLU A 861 -6.47 6.41 -9.95
N PRO A 862 -5.40 5.70 -9.53
CA PRO A 862 -4.16 6.31 -9.06
C PRO A 862 -3.21 6.82 -10.16
N PRO A 863 -2.31 7.79 -9.83
CA PRO A 863 -1.55 8.54 -10.84
C PRO A 863 -0.39 7.78 -11.48
N GLN A 864 -0.32 7.81 -12.81
CA GLN A 864 0.85 7.36 -13.60
C GLN A 864 1.80 8.52 -13.99
N GLU A 865 3.00 8.17 -14.44
CA GLU A 865 4.16 9.06 -14.58
C GLU A 865 4.04 10.08 -15.73
N ILE A 866 4.17 11.39 -15.44
CA ILE A 866 4.27 12.43 -16.49
C ILE A 866 5.72 12.68 -16.88
N THR A 867 6.10 12.21 -18.06
CA THR A 867 7.40 12.51 -18.68
C THR A 867 7.45 13.94 -19.25
N LYS A 868 8.44 14.73 -18.85
CA LYS A 868 8.64 16.11 -19.35
C LYS A 868 9.45 16.11 -20.65
N PHE A 869 8.84 16.52 -21.77
CA PHE A 869 9.56 16.79 -23.02
C PHE A 869 9.96 18.26 -23.18
N ILE A 870 11.15 18.48 -23.74
CA ILE A 870 11.78 19.80 -23.88
C ILE A 870 11.48 20.41 -25.26
N LYS A 871 11.10 21.69 -25.30
CA LYS A 871 11.31 22.56 -26.47
C LYS A 871 12.03 23.86 -26.07
N LYS A 872 12.93 24.34 -26.93
CA LYS A 872 13.88 25.42 -26.65
C LYS A 872 13.29 26.81 -26.90
N LYS A 873 13.81 27.81 -26.17
CA LYS A 873 13.73 29.24 -26.51
C LYS A 873 14.37 29.52 -27.88
N GLN A 874 13.91 30.55 -28.59
CA GLN A 874 14.70 31.78 -28.83
C GLN A 874 13.77 33.00 -29.13
N PRO A 875 14.26 34.26 -29.03
CA PRO A 875 13.39 35.43 -28.84
C PRO A 875 13.56 36.59 -29.86
N SER A 876 12.57 37.49 -29.97
CA SER A 876 12.78 38.81 -30.62
C SER A 876 11.82 39.94 -30.21
N LYS A 877 12.40 40.98 -29.60
CA LYS A 877 12.10 42.44 -29.68
C LYS A 877 10.71 43.01 -29.30
N LYS A 878 10.77 44.14 -28.59
CA LYS A 878 9.64 45.01 -28.20
C LYS A 878 9.20 45.92 -29.37
N VAL A 879 7.90 46.03 -29.61
CA VAL A 879 7.23 47.28 -30.08
C VAL A 879 6.02 47.55 -29.16
N LYS A 880 5.15 48.51 -29.48
CA LYS A 880 4.71 49.53 -28.52
C LYS A 880 3.49 50.31 -29.04
N LYS A 881 2.45 50.50 -28.20
CA LYS A 881 1.19 51.24 -28.49
C LYS A 881 0.33 50.60 -29.61
N GLU A 882 -0.96 50.87 -29.79
CA GLU A 882 -1.98 51.64 -29.04
C GLU A 882 -3.33 50.89 -29.21
N LYS A 883 -4.09 50.55 -28.16
CA LYS A 883 -5.12 51.32 -27.42
C LYS A 883 -6.49 51.47 -28.14
N GLU A 884 -7.54 51.03 -27.42
CA GLU A 884 -8.98 51.36 -27.54
C GLU A 884 -9.92 50.67 -28.57
N LYS A 885 -11.00 50.09 -27.99
CA LYS A 885 -12.41 50.04 -28.45
C LYS A 885 -12.81 49.11 -29.62
N LYS A 886 -14.04 48.56 -29.67
CA LYS A 886 -15.06 48.21 -28.63
C LYS A 886 -16.20 47.40 -29.33
N VAL A 887 -16.97 46.62 -28.56
CA VAL A 887 -18.29 46.03 -28.91
C VAL A 887 -18.27 44.87 -29.93
N ALA A 888 -18.71 43.68 -29.45
CA ALA A 888 -19.70 42.72 -29.97
C ALA A 888 -19.88 42.46 -31.50
N SER A 889 -20.52 41.38 -31.96
CA SER A 889 -21.31 40.32 -31.29
C SER A 889 -21.32 39.02 -32.11
N THR A 890 -21.97 37.97 -31.58
CA THR A 890 -22.71 36.91 -32.33
C THR A 890 -21.98 36.11 -33.41
N GLU A 891 -21.60 34.89 -33.04
CA GLU A 891 -21.99 33.65 -33.75
C GLU A 891 -23.47 33.67 -34.22
N PRO A 892 -23.89 32.92 -35.27
CA PRO A 892 -23.67 31.46 -35.35
C PRO A 892 -23.49 30.85 -36.78
N SER A 893 -23.36 29.51 -36.82
CA SER A 893 -23.94 28.51 -37.78
C SER A 893 -23.89 28.77 -39.31
N GLU A 894 -23.77 27.79 -40.21
CA GLU A 894 -24.05 26.34 -40.13
C GLU A 894 -23.47 25.55 -41.33
N ALA A 895 -23.68 24.23 -41.34
CA ALA A 895 -23.96 23.37 -42.52
C ALA A 895 -22.98 23.27 -43.71
N ALA A 896 -22.15 22.21 -43.66
CA ALA A 896 -22.25 21.01 -44.53
C ALA A 896 -21.88 20.97 -46.05
N ALA A 897 -21.39 19.77 -46.41
CA ALA A 897 -21.62 18.99 -47.65
C ALA A 897 -20.54 18.90 -48.76
N GLN A 898 -20.46 17.68 -49.33
CA GLN A 898 -19.76 17.21 -50.55
C GLN A 898 -18.22 17.30 -50.53
N GLU A 899 -17.45 16.21 -50.55
CA GLU A 899 -17.36 15.10 -51.54
C GLU A 899 -16.90 15.53 -52.94
N VAL A 900 -15.79 14.94 -53.41
CA VAL A 900 -15.70 14.12 -54.64
C VAL A 900 -14.42 13.25 -54.55
N ALA A 901 -14.46 12.05 -55.15
CA ALA A 901 -13.45 11.00 -55.08
C ALA A 901 -12.11 11.28 -55.81
N GLY A 902 -11.11 10.42 -55.55
CA GLY A 902 -9.85 10.37 -56.33
C GLY A 902 -8.80 9.42 -55.79
N GLY A 903 -8.94 8.10 -55.99
CA GLY A 903 -7.99 7.09 -55.52
C GLY A 903 -7.81 5.87 -56.44
N ALA A 904 -6.54 5.53 -56.72
CA ALA A 904 -6.02 4.32 -57.37
C ALA A 904 -4.58 4.11 -56.82
N GLN A 905 -4.12 2.91 -56.40
CA GLN A 905 -3.59 1.80 -57.23
C GLN A 905 -2.48 2.25 -58.21
N GLU A 906 -1.29 1.64 -58.33
CA GLU A 906 -0.65 0.43 -57.76
C GLU A 906 0.91 0.64 -57.80
N ALA A 907 1.76 0.21 -56.85
CA ALA A 907 2.27 -1.12 -56.48
C ALA A 907 3.52 -1.66 -57.27
N ILE A 908 4.41 -2.37 -56.56
CA ILE A 908 5.35 -3.46 -56.99
C ILE A 908 6.78 -3.14 -57.56
N LYS A 909 7.75 -4.02 -57.16
CA LYS A 909 9.17 -4.25 -57.59
C LYS A 909 10.22 -3.16 -57.24
N GLU A 910 11.37 -3.46 -56.62
CA GLU A 910 12.45 -4.49 -56.78
C GLU A 910 13.45 -4.24 -57.92
N ALA A 911 14.75 -4.07 -57.58
CA ALA A 911 15.90 -4.74 -58.23
C ALA A 911 17.26 -4.35 -57.58
N LYS A 912 18.31 -5.19 -57.76
CA LYS A 912 19.70 -4.95 -57.35
C LYS A 912 20.64 -4.69 -58.54
N LYS A 913 21.59 -3.75 -58.41
CA LYS A 913 23.01 -3.78 -58.87
C LYS A 913 23.64 -2.39 -58.54
N GLU A 914 24.82 -2.20 -57.96
CA GLU A 914 26.15 -2.87 -58.00
C GLU A 914 27.08 -2.35 -59.12
N ARG A 915 28.35 -2.07 -58.76
CA ARG A 915 29.46 -1.43 -59.54
C ARG A 915 29.27 0.09 -59.67
N LYS A 916 30.31 0.93 -59.72
CA LYS A 916 31.78 0.83 -59.96
C LYS A 916 32.48 1.79 -58.95
N GLU A 917 33.80 2.07 -58.89
CA GLU A 917 34.95 1.90 -59.79
C GLU A 917 36.28 1.78 -58.99
N SER A 918 37.46 1.90 -59.63
CA SER A 918 38.75 1.45 -59.10
C SER A 918 39.92 2.45 -59.17
N SER A 919 40.85 2.28 -58.22
CA SER A 919 42.32 2.42 -58.34
C SER A 919 42.99 3.73 -58.80
N LYS A 920 43.81 4.30 -57.90
CA LYS A 920 45.24 4.62 -58.16
C LYS A 920 45.99 4.85 -56.84
N GLY A 921 47.32 4.94 -56.87
CA GLY A 921 48.13 5.17 -55.66
C GLY A 921 49.63 5.35 -55.93
N LYS A 922 50.42 5.33 -54.84
CA LYS A 922 51.89 5.51 -54.71
C LYS A 922 52.46 6.94 -54.85
N LYS A 923 52.79 7.50 -53.67
CA LYS A 923 54.17 7.76 -53.19
C LYS A 923 55.03 8.84 -53.87
N GLU A 924 55.36 9.89 -53.12
CA GLU A 924 56.67 10.57 -53.20
C GLU A 924 57.12 11.13 -51.82
N SER A 925 58.29 11.79 -51.71
CA SER A 925 59.00 12.00 -50.43
C SER A 925 60.05 13.13 -50.43
N ARG A 926 60.14 13.92 -49.34
CA ARG A 926 61.24 14.85 -48.89
C ARG A 926 60.91 15.42 -47.48
N LYS A 927 61.75 16.15 -46.72
CA LYS A 927 63.22 16.13 -46.40
C LYS A 927 63.50 17.29 -45.38
N ASP A 928 64.65 17.28 -44.67
CA ASP A 928 65.27 18.42 -43.93
C ASP A 928 64.57 18.92 -42.64
N SER A 929 65.19 19.57 -41.62
CA SER A 929 66.60 19.69 -41.10
C SER A 929 66.58 20.52 -39.78
N GLY A 930 67.52 20.51 -38.80
CA GLY A 930 68.74 19.72 -38.55
C GLY A 930 69.78 20.47 -37.67
N LYS A 931 70.37 19.81 -36.63
CA LYS A 931 71.34 20.34 -35.60
C LYS A 931 70.78 21.41 -34.61
N GLU A 932 71.37 21.79 -33.46
CA GLU A 932 72.66 21.56 -32.73
C GLU A 932 72.41 21.25 -31.20
N GLU A 933 73.37 21.23 -30.26
CA GLU A 933 74.53 20.33 -30.01
C GLU A 933 75.20 20.66 -28.62
N ALA A 934 75.30 19.71 -27.65
CA ALA A 934 76.19 19.72 -26.45
C ALA A 934 76.12 18.35 -25.71
N LYS A 935 77.18 17.63 -25.26
CA LYS A 935 78.34 17.89 -24.34
C LYS A 935 77.91 18.01 -22.84
N LYS A 936 78.55 17.35 -21.84
CA LYS A 936 79.71 16.41 -21.76
C LYS A 936 79.85 15.80 -20.33
N GLU A 937 80.36 14.56 -20.16
CA GLU A 937 81.06 14.00 -18.94
C GLU A 937 80.35 14.06 -17.53
N SER A 938 80.75 13.44 -16.41
CA SER A 938 81.59 12.27 -16.03
C SER A 938 81.22 11.85 -14.57
N LYS A 939 80.96 10.58 -14.22
CA LYS A 939 81.88 9.52 -13.69
C LYS A 939 82.42 9.73 -12.24
N LYS A 940 82.50 8.62 -11.47
CA LYS A 940 83.11 8.43 -10.11
C LYS A 940 82.31 8.96 -8.89
N GLU A 941 82.44 8.51 -7.63
CA GLU A 941 82.97 7.31 -6.88
C GLU A 941 82.57 7.48 -5.37
N SER A 942 82.72 6.58 -4.38
CA SER A 942 83.06 5.14 -4.26
C SER A 942 82.83 4.61 -2.81
N SER A 943 82.41 3.34 -2.66
CA SER A 943 82.61 2.49 -1.44
C SER A 943 81.89 2.93 -0.13
N SER A 944 81.84 2.17 0.98
CA SER A 944 82.45 0.87 1.32
C SER A 944 81.59 0.03 2.29
N SER A 945 81.74 -1.30 2.18
CA SER A 945 81.31 -2.38 3.09
C SER A 945 81.34 -2.13 4.61
N LYS A 946 80.46 -2.84 5.35
CA LYS A 946 80.85 -3.55 6.58
C LYS A 946 80.05 -4.85 6.78
N GLU A 947 80.75 -5.91 7.19
CA GLU A 947 80.21 -7.27 7.34
C GLU A 947 79.84 -7.61 8.80
N LYS A 948 78.92 -8.56 9.00
CA LYS A 948 79.13 -9.88 9.67
C LYS A 948 77.78 -10.65 9.74
N LYS A 949 77.72 -11.93 9.33
CA LYS A 949 77.93 -13.18 10.10
C LYS A 949 76.86 -13.40 11.21
N GLU A 950 76.32 -14.60 11.46
CA GLU A 950 76.81 -15.96 11.11
C GLU A 950 75.69 -17.04 11.20
N SER A 951 75.84 -18.17 10.46
CA SER A 951 75.37 -19.56 10.79
C SER A 951 73.87 -19.88 11.12
N SER A 952 73.33 -21.09 10.92
CA SER A 952 73.68 -22.25 10.07
C SER A 952 72.62 -23.37 10.14
N LYS A 953 72.52 -24.19 9.09
CA LYS A 953 72.12 -25.62 9.04
C LYS A 953 70.74 -26.12 9.52
N GLU A 954 70.10 -26.82 8.57
CA GLU A 954 69.30 -28.04 8.64
C GLU A 954 69.31 -28.86 9.96
N LYS A 955 68.12 -29.23 10.48
CA LYS A 955 67.52 -30.59 10.35
C LYS A 955 66.20 -30.73 11.13
N GLU A 956 65.39 -31.72 10.71
CA GLU A 956 64.40 -32.55 11.47
C GLU A 956 63.55 -31.91 12.61
N GLY A 957 62.21 -32.08 12.70
CA GLY A 957 61.26 -32.80 11.84
C GLY A 957 59.93 -33.10 12.56
N LYS A 958 58.90 -33.51 11.79
CA LYS A 958 57.60 -34.12 12.19
C LYS A 958 56.53 -33.28 12.92
N ASP A 959 55.32 -33.36 12.34
CA ASP A 959 53.97 -33.47 12.94
C ASP A 959 53.47 -32.32 13.87
N ILE A 960 52.21 -31.87 13.86
CA ILE A 960 50.92 -32.26 13.23
C ILE A 960 50.33 -30.95 12.61
N GLY A 961 49.61 -30.87 11.49
CA GLY A 961 48.81 -31.83 10.73
C GLY A 961 47.47 -31.17 10.39
N ASP A 962 47.46 -30.28 9.40
CA ASP A 962 46.35 -29.36 9.07
C ASP A 962 45.61 -29.76 7.78
N LYS A 963 44.29 -30.03 7.86
CA LYS A 963 43.27 -29.84 6.77
C LYS A 963 41.86 -30.39 7.07
N LYS A 964 40.88 -29.87 6.30
CA LYS A 964 39.47 -30.32 6.12
C LYS A 964 38.55 -30.06 7.33
N VAL A 965 37.22 -29.95 7.20
CA VAL A 965 36.28 -30.40 6.15
C VAL A 965 35.40 -29.25 5.58
N SER A 966 34.74 -29.50 4.44
CA SER A 966 33.90 -28.58 3.67
C SER A 966 32.40 -28.55 4.05
N ARG A 967 31.78 -27.38 3.80
CA ARG A 967 30.37 -27.10 3.41
C ARG A 967 29.35 -28.26 3.24
N LYS A 968 28.10 -27.94 3.64
CA LYS A 968 26.77 -28.58 3.36
C LYS A 968 26.46 -29.83 4.23
N SER A 969 25.21 -30.11 4.61
CA SER A 969 23.90 -29.56 4.17
C SER A 969 22.80 -29.50 5.27
N SER A 970 21.69 -28.81 4.96
CA SER A 970 20.27 -29.14 5.27
C SER A 970 19.76 -29.30 6.73
N VAL A 971 18.65 -28.61 7.06
CA VAL A 971 17.29 -29.18 7.26
C VAL A 971 16.24 -28.07 7.52
N LYS A 972 14.95 -28.32 7.22
CA LYS A 972 13.77 -27.51 7.59
C LYS A 972 12.78 -28.37 8.42
N VAL A 973 12.49 -27.99 9.66
CA VAL A 973 11.29 -28.34 10.48
C VAL A 973 11.13 -27.15 11.46
N LYS A 974 10.00 -26.45 11.69
CA LYS A 974 8.55 -26.69 11.60
C LYS A 974 7.91 -27.32 12.85
N GLU A 975 7.91 -26.59 13.96
CA GLU A 975 7.10 -26.92 15.14
C GLU A 975 5.65 -26.44 15.01
N LYS A 976 4.75 -27.09 15.76
CA LYS A 976 3.35 -26.70 15.98
C LYS A 976 3.17 -26.39 17.46
N THR A 977 2.53 -25.27 17.79
CA THR A 977 1.89 -25.12 19.11
C THR A 977 0.47 -25.70 19.03
N LYS A 978 -0.03 -26.27 20.12
CA LYS A 978 -1.41 -26.81 20.21
C LYS A 978 -2.02 -26.37 21.53
N GLU A 979 -3.26 -25.88 21.49
CA GLU A 979 -4.02 -25.50 22.68
C GLU A 979 -4.65 -26.74 23.36
N PRO A 980 -4.96 -26.66 24.66
CA PRO A 980 -5.85 -27.58 25.34
C PRO A 980 -7.25 -26.97 25.55
N GLU A 981 -8.30 -27.73 25.22
CA GLU A 981 -9.68 -27.44 25.59
C GLU A 981 -9.98 -27.95 27.02
N ALA A 982 -11.05 -27.43 27.63
CA ALA A 982 -11.68 -27.98 28.83
C ALA A 982 -13.20 -27.73 28.74
N GLU A 983 -14.01 -28.76 29.00
CA GLU A 983 -15.45 -28.76 28.76
C GLU A 983 -16.28 -28.39 30.01
N GLU A 984 -17.48 -27.88 29.73
CA GLU A 984 -18.73 -27.87 30.51
C GLU A 984 -18.72 -27.76 32.05
N THR A 985 -19.28 -26.66 32.57
CA THR A 985 -20.46 -26.71 33.46
C THR A 985 -21.26 -25.40 33.42
#